data_AF-A0A1V9ZBG5-F1
#
_entry.id   AF-A0A1V9ZBG5-F1
#
_cell.length_a   1.000
_cell.length_b   1.000
_cell.length_c   1.000
_cell.angle_alpha   90.00
_cell.angle_beta   90.00
_cell.angle_gamma   90.00
#
_symmetry.space_group_name_H-M   'P 1'
#
loop_
_entity.id
_entity.type
_entity.pdbx_description
1 polymer ?
#
loop_
_entity_poly.entity_id
_entity_poly.type
_entity_poly.pdbx_seq_one_letter_code
_entity_poly.pdbx_strand_id
1 'polypeptide(L)'
;MRFVYLAVAVFALDDRSSRQTKVFLLPEKARHHLQPLLDAFNGMGVQEMHGPDALTWKAAKKTQEFDLVWSYEYSQFQHLGPLERRHRINHLPGSYVLVSKGHVYETLLELQGIHGKYDFNFIPKQFRLPQDVDEFSAAFRERKNRAQETKADDDPDYNKRWLLKQQSHRGVQFFSGLDQLGDHMHSNDMIAQCIEPLLISGHKFDIGLYVAVTSIDPLRIYIYHNALLRMCKLKYPKHLDNTADLESYVVDDYLPPWEMPDLQEFYTEIPSEEIEGTSHFKVLKQYLESVGIDPEKFQSEIYGDVVKIIAGNREHFMDSEQAVRRQTKQPHEQLGNFFEMYRFDFMVEDTGKPWLMEVNQSPNLAPKYFNSGTDFTMKSSLIHDLLHMVSITAPGELSVYLPQLNAAECNDRCSDVKQVWEMPCWRCPGWFTENEGNTLLEGATEYARRGKYNLVYPTVDKQYSRFVSGGLTAHDEAFERYLASFEVYPAADRKLSHHEPLLCGNREHCSRHGDCVNGACVCDIGYEGKTCYIPTGKKREKVDKPKPAFKVDDTNLQPANLRQVDGQEKVQPQIAAYFMLGASILLVAVYLHSRAAKVFLLPETFRHHLSPLLRAFRELGIQEYYGEDAMSWKAAKKTQDFDLVWSWEYSKHQQLGLLERRHKVNHLPGSYVLVSKSHIYETQLQLQSIHGEEDFNFIPKQYLLPKEAEEFKVAFEERKNQVQAVKCDDPDYNRRWLLKQQSHRGVQFFSGLDEIDAHMNSNDMIAQCIEPLLISGHKFDIGLYVAIMSIDPLRIYIYHNSVVRICKLQYPNHLDDTADLESYVVDDFIPPWAMPDLQEFYPEIPNEQKQDISNFQVIKKYLAKVGIDPEKFQREIYGAVVKIIAGNREHFVNSEKTLRHQTK
;
A
#
# COMPACT_ATOMS: atom_id res chain seq x y z
N MET A 1 -13.81 -64.81 28.75
CA MET A 1 -12.84 -64.47 27.68
C MET A 1 -13.61 -63.89 26.50
N ARG A 2 -13.22 -62.68 26.05
CA ARG A 2 -13.62 -61.99 24.80
C ARG A 2 -15.12 -61.68 24.67
N PHE A 3 -15.47 -60.39 24.78
CA PHE A 3 -16.68 -59.68 24.26
C PHE A 3 -17.27 -58.58 25.17
N VAL A 4 -16.55 -58.06 26.17
CA VAL A 4 -17.00 -56.87 26.94
C VAL A 4 -15.96 -55.73 27.03
N TYR A 5 -14.79 -55.87 26.40
CA TYR A 5 -13.73 -54.83 26.43
C TYR A 5 -13.61 -53.98 25.14
N LEU A 6 -14.67 -53.87 24.34
CA LEU A 6 -14.67 -53.02 23.13
C LEU A 6 -15.74 -51.91 23.12
N ALA A 7 -16.48 -51.71 24.22
CA ALA A 7 -17.50 -50.67 24.32
C ALA A 7 -17.11 -49.47 25.21
N VAL A 8 -15.91 -49.49 25.82
CA VAL A 8 -15.40 -48.39 26.65
C VAL A 8 -14.12 -47.74 26.07
N ALA A 9 -13.60 -48.27 24.95
CA ALA A 9 -12.42 -47.72 24.27
C ALA A 9 -12.73 -46.95 22.98
N VAL A 10 -14.01 -46.74 22.64
CA VAL A 10 -14.44 -45.97 21.44
C VAL A 10 -15.14 -44.65 21.81
N PHE A 11 -15.30 -44.35 23.11
CA PHE A 11 -15.81 -43.05 23.58
C PHE A 11 -14.71 -42.15 24.20
N ALA A 12 -13.44 -42.40 23.88
CA ALA A 12 -12.31 -41.61 24.39
C ALA A 12 -11.42 -41.00 23.29
N LEU A 13 -11.82 -41.07 22.02
CA LEU A 13 -11.05 -40.52 20.89
C LEU A 13 -11.98 -39.96 19.81
N ASP A 14 -12.84 -38.99 20.15
CA ASP A 14 -13.32 -38.01 19.16
C ASP A 14 -13.97 -36.78 19.83
N ASP A 15 -13.23 -36.09 20.70
CA ASP A 15 -13.62 -34.76 21.20
C ASP A 15 -12.57 -33.72 20.81
N ARG A 16 -12.06 -33.79 19.57
CA ARG A 16 -11.29 -32.69 18.98
C ARG A 16 -12.29 -31.69 18.42
N SER A 17 -12.47 -30.60 19.15
CA SER A 17 -13.52 -29.62 18.94
C SER A 17 -13.68 -29.21 17.47
N SER A 18 -14.89 -29.37 16.95
CA SER A 18 -15.37 -28.93 15.63
C SER A 18 -15.56 -27.41 15.52
N ARG A 19 -14.86 -26.64 16.37
CA ARG A 19 -15.04 -25.19 16.49
C ARG A 19 -14.52 -24.50 15.23
N GLN A 20 -15.44 -23.89 14.47
CA GLN A 20 -15.13 -23.08 13.28
C GLN A 20 -15.04 -21.58 13.57
N THR A 21 -15.53 -21.13 14.73
CA THR A 21 -15.47 -19.72 15.16
C THR A 21 -14.14 -19.44 15.83
N LYS A 22 -13.50 -18.31 15.50
CA LYS A 22 -12.26 -17.88 16.16
C LYS A 22 -12.57 -17.32 17.55
N VAL A 23 -11.74 -17.62 18.54
CA VAL A 23 -11.96 -17.20 19.94
C VAL A 23 -10.71 -16.54 20.52
N PHE A 24 -10.87 -15.38 21.16
CA PHE A 24 -9.81 -14.72 21.92
C PHE A 24 -10.07 -14.76 23.43
N LEU A 25 -9.00 -14.88 24.21
CA LEU A 25 -8.99 -14.71 25.66
C LEU A 25 -8.37 -13.35 25.98
N LEU A 26 -9.11 -12.52 26.71
CA LEU A 26 -8.65 -11.23 27.26
C LEU A 26 -8.70 -11.29 28.79
N PRO A 27 -7.61 -11.71 29.46
CA PRO A 27 -7.59 -12.01 30.89
C PRO A 27 -7.51 -10.74 31.75
N GLU A 28 -8.37 -9.76 31.47
CA GLU A 28 -8.30 -8.41 32.03
C GLU A 28 -9.64 -7.88 32.52
N LYS A 29 -9.60 -7.15 33.64
CA LYS A 29 -10.76 -6.49 34.24
C LYS A 29 -10.99 -5.06 33.74
N ALA A 30 -9.91 -4.32 33.45
CA ALA A 30 -9.99 -2.93 33.02
C ALA A 30 -9.87 -2.84 31.49
N ARG A 31 -10.97 -2.51 30.80
CA ARG A 31 -11.06 -2.65 29.33
C ARG A 31 -11.28 -1.36 28.56
N HIS A 32 -11.45 -0.24 29.26
CA HIS A 32 -11.86 1.04 28.65
C HIS A 32 -10.87 1.57 27.60
N HIS A 33 -9.58 1.27 27.73
CA HIS A 33 -8.54 1.69 26.78
C HIS A 33 -8.36 0.72 25.58
N LEU A 34 -9.06 -0.41 25.59
CA LEU A 34 -8.95 -1.47 24.57
C LEU A 34 -10.08 -1.43 23.54
N GLN A 35 -10.93 -0.41 23.53
CA GLN A 35 -12.08 -0.35 22.64
C GLN A 35 -11.72 -0.55 21.15
N PRO A 36 -10.68 0.11 20.59
CA PRO A 36 -10.30 -0.12 19.19
C PRO A 36 -9.87 -1.57 18.90
N LEU A 37 -9.25 -2.23 19.88
CA LEU A 37 -8.86 -3.63 19.78
C LEU A 37 -10.09 -4.55 19.77
N LEU A 38 -11.05 -4.30 20.68
CA LEU A 38 -12.31 -5.05 20.73
C LEU A 38 -13.13 -4.86 19.45
N ASP A 39 -13.16 -3.64 18.91
CA ASP A 39 -13.82 -3.35 17.64
C ASP A 39 -13.15 -4.10 16.48
N ALA A 40 -11.82 -4.18 16.47
CA ALA A 40 -11.07 -4.95 15.48
C ALA A 40 -11.36 -6.46 15.58
N PHE A 41 -11.39 -7.03 16.79
CA PHE A 41 -11.79 -8.44 17.00
C PHE A 41 -13.20 -8.72 16.49
N ASN A 42 -14.15 -7.84 16.81
CA ASN A 42 -15.52 -7.94 16.33
C ASN A 42 -15.60 -7.86 14.81
N GLY A 43 -14.87 -6.93 14.19
CA GLY A 43 -14.78 -6.77 12.73
C GLY A 43 -14.22 -8.02 12.03
N MET A 44 -13.29 -8.72 12.67
CA MET A 44 -12.71 -9.98 12.18
C MET A 44 -13.53 -11.23 12.53
N GLY A 45 -14.65 -11.08 13.24
CA GLY A 45 -15.48 -12.19 13.69
C GLY A 45 -14.81 -13.09 14.74
N VAL A 46 -13.85 -12.56 15.50
CA VAL A 46 -13.19 -13.27 16.60
C VAL A 46 -13.99 -13.03 17.88
N GLN A 47 -14.53 -14.09 18.46
CA GLN A 47 -15.42 -14.02 19.61
C GLN A 47 -14.62 -14.03 20.91
N GLU A 48 -15.13 -13.33 21.92
CA GLU A 48 -14.51 -13.37 23.24
C GLU A 48 -14.84 -14.70 23.95
N MET A 49 -13.87 -15.27 24.64
CA MET A 49 -14.06 -16.40 25.52
C MET A 49 -15.02 -16.04 26.67
N HIS A 50 -15.98 -16.92 26.96
CA HIS A 50 -16.94 -16.75 28.06
C HIS A 50 -16.75 -17.80 29.15
N GLY A 51 -17.10 -17.45 30.39
CA GLY A 51 -17.05 -18.36 31.54
C GLY A 51 -16.60 -17.68 32.83
N PRO A 52 -16.68 -18.37 33.98
CA PRO A 52 -16.35 -17.81 35.29
C PRO A 52 -14.90 -17.33 35.41
N ASP A 53 -13.97 -17.94 34.67
CA ASP A 53 -12.54 -17.61 34.68
C ASP A 53 -12.07 -16.81 33.45
N ALA A 54 -12.97 -16.43 32.54
CA ALA A 54 -12.61 -15.83 31.23
C ALA A 54 -11.90 -14.48 31.32
N LEU A 55 -11.99 -13.80 32.47
CA LEU A 55 -11.28 -12.54 32.76
C LEU A 55 -9.94 -12.77 33.47
N THR A 56 -9.41 -14.00 33.47
CA THR A 56 -8.21 -14.36 34.21
C THR A 56 -7.32 -15.29 33.41
N TRP A 57 -6.02 -15.26 33.70
CA TRP A 57 -5.03 -16.17 33.11
C TRP A 57 -5.31 -17.65 33.39
N LYS A 58 -6.15 -18.00 34.38
CA LYS A 58 -6.52 -19.39 34.66
C LYS A 58 -7.24 -20.05 33.48
N ALA A 59 -8.01 -19.29 32.71
CA ALA A 59 -8.68 -19.79 31.52
C ALA A 59 -7.69 -20.23 30.42
N ALA A 60 -6.48 -19.67 30.41
CA ALA A 60 -5.46 -19.98 29.41
C ALA A 60 -4.88 -21.41 29.51
N LYS A 61 -5.23 -22.16 30.57
CA LYS A 61 -4.96 -23.61 30.65
C LYS A 61 -5.80 -24.43 29.66
N LYS A 62 -6.96 -23.90 29.26
CA LYS A 62 -7.92 -24.59 28.39
C LYS A 62 -7.65 -24.26 26.93
N THR A 63 -6.52 -24.74 26.40
CA THR A 63 -6.04 -24.36 25.05
C THR A 63 -6.98 -24.73 23.91
N GLN A 64 -7.89 -25.69 24.10
CA GLN A 64 -8.91 -26.00 23.10
C GLN A 64 -10.02 -24.92 23.02
N GLU A 65 -10.19 -24.08 24.05
CA GLU A 65 -11.25 -23.07 24.13
C GLU A 65 -10.86 -21.72 23.50
N PHE A 66 -9.61 -21.50 23.08
CA PHE A 66 -9.16 -20.24 22.48
C PHE A 66 -8.21 -20.45 21.28
N ASP A 67 -8.00 -19.38 20.50
CA ASP A 67 -7.01 -19.28 19.42
C ASP A 67 -6.01 -18.14 19.65
N LEU A 68 -6.47 -17.05 20.25
CA LEU A 68 -5.65 -15.89 20.61
C LEU A 68 -5.71 -15.63 22.11
N VAL A 69 -4.58 -15.32 22.73
CA VAL A 69 -4.54 -14.63 24.03
C VAL A 69 -4.02 -13.22 23.79
N TRP A 70 -4.81 -12.23 24.20
CA TRP A 70 -4.36 -10.84 24.23
C TRP A 70 -4.32 -10.36 25.67
N SER A 71 -3.18 -9.82 26.11
CA SER A 71 -3.00 -9.17 27.40
C SER A 71 -2.46 -7.76 27.16
N TYR A 72 -2.84 -6.81 27.99
CA TYR A 72 -2.22 -5.49 28.12
C TYR A 72 -1.24 -5.52 29.30
N GLU A 73 -1.59 -6.19 30.40
CA GLU A 73 -0.70 -6.45 31.54
C GLU A 73 0.37 -7.51 31.23
N TYR A 74 1.39 -7.59 32.10
CA TYR A 74 2.44 -8.62 32.01
C TYR A 74 1.87 -10.04 31.94
N SER A 75 2.35 -10.79 30.96
CA SER A 75 1.85 -12.14 30.70
C SER A 75 2.23 -13.15 31.78
N GLN A 76 1.24 -13.92 32.23
CA GLN A 76 1.43 -14.98 33.23
C GLN A 76 1.59 -16.34 32.54
N PHE A 77 2.70 -16.50 31.80
CA PHE A 77 2.96 -17.68 30.97
C PHE A 77 2.88 -19.02 31.73
N GLN A 78 3.12 -19.02 33.05
CA GLN A 78 2.96 -20.19 33.92
C GLN A 78 1.53 -20.76 33.96
N HIS A 79 0.53 -19.99 33.53
CA HIS A 79 -0.87 -20.43 33.45
C HIS A 79 -1.27 -20.95 32.07
N LEU A 80 -0.38 -20.91 31.07
CA LEU A 80 -0.66 -21.48 29.75
C LEU A 80 -0.76 -23.01 29.80
N GLY A 81 -1.68 -23.58 29.03
CA GLY A 81 -1.69 -25.00 28.72
C GLY A 81 -0.79 -25.34 27.52
N PRO A 82 -0.82 -26.59 27.04
CA PRO A 82 -0.09 -26.99 25.84
C PRO A 82 -0.70 -26.33 24.59
N LEU A 83 0.09 -25.47 23.95
CA LEU A 83 -0.25 -24.78 22.72
C LEU A 83 0.03 -25.65 21.49
N GLU A 84 -0.83 -25.50 20.50
CA GLU A 84 -0.65 -25.95 19.12
C GLU A 84 -0.21 -24.79 18.22
N ARG A 85 0.34 -25.08 17.04
CA ARG A 85 0.85 -24.09 16.08
C ARG A 85 -0.16 -23.01 15.64
N ARG A 86 -1.47 -23.28 15.72
CA ARG A 86 -2.54 -22.31 15.42
C ARG A 86 -2.67 -21.18 16.44
N HIS A 87 -2.21 -21.38 17.68
CA HIS A 87 -2.44 -20.40 18.74
C HIS A 87 -1.52 -19.19 18.60
N ARG A 88 -2.00 -18.03 19.06
CA ARG A 88 -1.27 -16.77 19.08
C ARG A 88 -1.33 -16.13 20.47
N ILE A 89 -0.22 -15.55 20.93
CA ILE A 89 -0.11 -14.82 22.19
C ILE A 89 0.65 -13.52 21.92
N ASN A 90 0.09 -12.38 22.33
CA ASN A 90 0.58 -11.05 21.94
C ASN A 90 1.79 -10.52 22.72
N HIS A 91 2.50 -11.39 23.45
CA HIS A 91 3.73 -11.03 24.16
C HIS A 91 4.83 -12.06 24.00
N LEU A 92 6.05 -11.59 23.75
CA LEU A 92 7.22 -12.46 23.68
C LEU A 92 7.73 -12.82 25.09
N PRO A 93 7.97 -14.10 25.40
CA PRO A 93 8.72 -14.49 26.58
C PRO A 93 10.11 -13.84 26.58
N GLY A 94 10.50 -13.23 27.69
CA GLY A 94 11.77 -12.51 27.80
C GLY A 94 11.73 -11.05 27.34
N SER A 95 10.59 -10.52 26.89
CA SER A 95 10.47 -9.14 26.39
C SER A 95 10.86 -8.03 27.39
N TYR A 96 10.93 -8.35 28.68
CA TYR A 96 11.32 -7.42 29.74
C TYR A 96 12.71 -6.79 29.53
N VAL A 97 13.62 -7.48 28.82
CA VAL A 97 14.97 -6.97 28.51
C VAL A 97 14.93 -5.72 27.64
N LEU A 98 13.87 -5.54 26.84
CA LEU A 98 13.67 -4.36 25.99
C LEU A 98 12.81 -3.27 26.62
N VAL A 99 12.02 -3.58 27.64
CA VAL A 99 10.93 -2.70 28.11
C VAL A 99 11.23 -2.09 29.48
N SER A 100 11.89 -2.85 30.35
CA SER A 100 12.24 -2.38 31.69
C SER A 100 13.43 -1.44 31.60
N LYS A 101 13.26 -0.17 31.97
CA LYS A 101 14.32 0.87 31.94
C LYS A 101 15.67 0.38 32.48
N GLY A 102 15.64 -0.38 33.57
CA GLY A 102 16.85 -0.98 34.15
C GLY A 102 17.49 -2.05 33.27
N HIS A 103 16.70 -2.99 32.77
CA HIS A 103 17.19 -4.10 31.94
C HIS A 103 17.61 -3.65 30.53
N VAL A 104 16.97 -2.61 29.98
CA VAL A 104 17.37 -2.03 28.67
C VAL A 104 18.81 -1.53 28.73
N TYR A 105 19.18 -0.90 29.83
CA TYR A 105 20.55 -0.42 30.02
C TYR A 105 21.54 -1.57 30.20
N GLU A 106 21.21 -2.59 30.99
CA GLU A 106 22.04 -3.79 31.14
C GLU A 106 22.24 -4.50 29.78
N THR A 107 21.15 -4.65 29.03
CA THR A 107 21.13 -5.21 27.66
C THR A 107 22.00 -4.40 26.72
N LEU A 108 21.94 -3.06 26.79
CA LEU A 108 22.79 -2.19 25.99
C LEU A 108 24.28 -2.44 26.28
N LEU A 109 24.65 -2.52 27.56
CA LEU A 109 26.05 -2.76 27.95
C LEU A 109 26.56 -4.12 27.46
N GLU A 110 25.74 -5.15 27.57
CA GLU A 110 26.05 -6.49 27.05
C GLU A 110 26.27 -6.45 25.54
N LEU A 111 25.34 -5.87 24.78
CA LEU A 111 25.43 -5.77 23.32
C LEU A 111 26.60 -4.89 22.88
N GLN A 112 26.92 -3.82 23.61
CA GLN A 112 28.13 -3.02 23.38
C GLN A 112 29.42 -3.81 23.66
N GLY A 113 29.40 -4.74 24.62
CA GLY A 113 30.52 -5.64 24.89
C GLY A 113 30.75 -6.65 23.76
N ILE A 114 29.67 -7.14 23.15
CA ILE A 114 29.72 -8.14 22.07
C ILE A 114 30.03 -7.50 20.71
N HIS A 115 29.30 -6.44 20.34
CA HIS A 115 29.35 -5.85 19.00
C HIS A 115 30.11 -4.52 18.93
N GLY A 116 30.51 -3.97 20.08
CA GLY A 116 31.20 -2.70 20.17
C GLY A 116 30.26 -1.51 20.38
N LYS A 117 30.82 -0.45 20.97
CA LYS A 117 30.06 0.75 21.34
C LYS A 117 29.50 1.54 20.16
N TYR A 118 30.13 1.46 18.98
CA TYR A 118 29.72 2.23 17.81
C TYR A 118 28.36 1.76 17.26
N ASP A 119 28.18 0.45 17.11
CA ASP A 119 26.96 -0.12 16.54
C ASP A 119 25.74 0.06 17.47
N PHE A 120 26.00 0.12 18.79
CA PHE A 120 25.00 0.31 19.85
C PHE A 120 25.13 1.68 20.55
N ASN A 121 25.26 2.76 19.76
CA ASN A 121 25.36 4.14 20.25
C ASN A 121 24.07 4.95 20.03
N PHE A 122 22.92 4.37 20.36
CA PHE A 122 21.60 4.98 20.09
C PHE A 122 20.72 5.07 21.33
N ILE A 123 21.18 4.62 22.49
CA ILE A 123 20.52 4.83 23.78
C ILE A 123 21.38 5.79 24.60
N PRO A 124 20.82 6.88 25.17
CA PRO A 124 21.59 7.81 26.00
C PRO A 124 22.22 7.08 27.19
N LYS A 125 23.39 7.54 27.65
CA LYS A 125 24.04 6.96 28.85
C LYS A 125 23.10 7.07 30.05
N GLN A 126 22.98 5.99 30.81
CA GLN A 126 22.17 5.93 32.03
C GLN A 126 22.99 5.31 33.15
N PHE A 127 22.66 5.64 34.39
CA PHE A 127 23.35 5.16 35.58
C PHE A 127 22.31 4.85 36.65
N ARG A 128 22.38 3.67 37.26
CA ARG A 128 21.48 3.26 38.33
C ARG A 128 22.10 3.63 39.67
N LEU A 129 21.36 4.34 40.52
CA LEU A 129 21.81 4.63 41.87
C LEU A 129 21.28 3.58 42.86
N PRO A 130 22.08 3.19 43.87
CA PRO A 130 23.45 3.62 44.15
C PRO A 130 24.54 2.83 43.38
N GLN A 131 24.19 1.84 42.56
CA GLN A 131 25.13 0.87 41.99
C GLN A 131 26.23 1.50 41.12
N ASP A 132 25.88 2.49 40.29
CA ASP A 132 26.75 3.13 39.30
C ASP A 132 27.19 4.54 39.72
N VAL A 133 27.22 4.82 41.04
CA VAL A 133 27.47 6.17 41.56
C VAL A 133 28.86 6.70 41.20
N ASP A 134 29.87 5.82 41.17
CA ASP A 134 31.24 6.19 40.86
C ASP A 134 31.41 6.50 39.37
N GLU A 135 30.83 5.66 38.50
CA GLU A 135 30.79 5.82 37.05
C GLU A 135 30.03 7.10 36.67
N PHE A 136 28.87 7.33 37.30
CA PHE A 136 28.11 8.56 37.12
C PHE A 136 28.92 9.78 37.56
N SER A 137 29.54 9.74 38.74
CA SER A 137 30.35 10.84 39.26
C SER A 137 31.52 11.19 38.33
N ALA A 138 32.15 10.18 37.73
CA ALA A 138 33.18 10.37 36.72
C ALA A 138 32.61 11.02 35.44
N ALA A 139 31.52 10.48 34.90
CA ALA A 139 30.86 11.00 33.69
C ALA A 139 30.35 12.43 33.87
N PHE A 140 29.81 12.76 35.04
CA PHE A 140 29.36 14.11 35.39
C PHE A 140 30.52 15.10 35.38
N ARG A 141 31.64 14.77 36.04
CA ARG A 141 32.85 15.63 36.06
C ARG A 141 33.43 15.81 34.66
N GLU A 142 33.47 14.74 33.86
CA GLU A 142 33.93 14.79 32.48
C GLU A 142 33.09 15.76 31.65
N ARG A 143 31.75 15.59 31.65
CA ARG A 143 30.84 16.45 30.87
C ARG A 143 30.89 17.90 31.35
N LYS A 144 30.90 18.14 32.66
CA LYS A 144 31.00 19.49 33.27
C LYS A 144 32.23 20.26 32.78
N ASN A 145 33.34 19.56 32.54
CA ASN A 145 34.62 20.15 32.14
C ASN A 145 34.82 20.25 30.63
N ARG A 146 33.89 19.77 29.79
CA ARG A 146 33.98 19.90 28.33
C ARG A 146 33.81 21.37 27.92
N ALA A 147 34.53 21.78 26.88
CA ALA A 147 34.21 23.02 26.18
C ALA A 147 32.80 22.90 25.59
N GLN A 148 32.01 23.95 25.66
CA GLN A 148 30.66 23.96 25.10
C GLN A 148 30.79 24.06 23.57
N GLU A 149 30.36 23.01 22.85
CA GLU A 149 30.56 22.87 21.40
C GLU A 149 29.36 23.39 20.58
N THR A 150 28.23 23.75 21.21
CA THR A 150 26.95 24.05 20.53
C THR A 150 26.53 25.53 20.62
N LYS A 151 25.65 25.95 19.69
CA LYS A 151 25.05 27.29 19.51
C LYS A 151 24.20 27.81 20.69
N ALA A 152 24.12 27.08 21.80
CA ALA A 152 23.39 27.50 22.99
C ALA A 152 24.26 28.43 23.85
N ASP A 153 24.61 29.60 23.32
CA ASP A 153 25.54 30.58 23.93
C ASP A 153 25.08 31.13 25.30
N ASP A 154 23.88 30.78 25.79
CA ASP A 154 23.26 31.44 26.96
C ASP A 154 22.99 30.54 28.19
N ASP A 155 23.07 29.20 28.16
CA ASP A 155 22.78 28.38 29.36
C ASP A 155 24.04 27.94 30.15
N PRO A 156 24.28 28.47 31.37
CA PRO A 156 25.45 28.16 32.19
C PRO A 156 25.45 26.75 32.82
N ASP A 157 24.33 26.04 32.77
CA ASP A 157 24.12 24.71 33.31
C ASP A 157 24.05 23.62 32.23
N TYR A 158 24.14 23.96 30.95
CA TYR A 158 24.09 23.02 29.81
C TYR A 158 24.95 21.76 30.01
N ASN A 159 26.22 21.92 30.38
CA ASN A 159 27.14 20.80 30.61
C ASN A 159 26.91 20.05 31.94
N LYS A 160 26.06 20.58 32.82
CA LYS A 160 25.67 19.97 34.10
C LYS A 160 24.30 19.28 34.04
N ARG A 161 23.53 19.43 32.95
CA ARG A 161 22.18 18.86 32.86
C ARG A 161 22.21 17.33 32.72
N TRP A 162 21.65 16.66 33.72
CA TRP A 162 21.32 15.23 33.70
C TRP A 162 19.86 15.06 34.10
N LEU A 163 19.19 14.00 33.64
CA LEU A 163 17.80 13.72 33.96
C LEU A 163 17.72 12.65 35.04
N LEU A 164 17.23 13.02 36.22
CA LEU A 164 16.84 12.10 37.27
C LEU A 164 15.45 11.53 36.96
N LYS A 165 15.36 10.20 36.92
CA LYS A 165 14.12 9.45 36.74
C LYS A 165 13.86 8.63 38.00
N GLN A 166 12.86 9.05 38.77
CA GLN A 166 12.46 8.37 40.01
C GLN A 166 11.52 7.19 39.74
N GLN A 167 11.57 6.16 40.58
CA GLN A 167 10.69 4.97 40.46
C GLN A 167 9.25 5.24 40.92
N SER A 168 9.06 6.12 41.90
CA SER A 168 7.77 6.24 42.62
C SER A 168 6.78 7.25 42.04
N HIS A 169 7.20 8.19 41.18
CA HIS A 169 6.33 9.24 40.64
C HIS A 169 6.74 9.67 39.23
N ARG A 170 5.80 10.26 38.47
CA ARG A 170 5.99 10.88 37.14
C ARG A 170 6.94 12.11 37.12
N GLY A 171 7.94 12.16 38.01
CA GLY A 171 8.87 13.27 38.15
C GLY A 171 10.16 12.99 37.40
N VAL A 172 10.27 13.49 36.17
CA VAL A 172 11.58 13.70 35.54
C VAL A 172 12.09 15.05 36.04
N GLN A 173 13.27 15.06 36.65
CA GLN A 173 13.90 16.27 37.19
C GLN A 173 15.31 16.42 36.64
N PHE A 174 15.83 17.65 36.65
CA PHE A 174 17.23 17.91 36.38
C PHE A 174 18.08 17.64 37.61
N PHE A 175 19.08 16.78 37.43
CA PHE A 175 20.14 16.57 38.37
C PHE A 175 21.29 17.53 38.02
N SER A 176 21.48 18.56 38.83
CA SER A 176 22.39 19.67 38.54
C SER A 176 23.70 19.65 39.35
N GLY A 177 23.82 18.78 40.36
CA GLY A 177 24.99 18.75 41.23
C GLY A 177 25.17 17.46 42.02
N LEU A 178 26.43 17.02 42.17
CA LEU A 178 26.80 15.80 42.92
C LEU A 178 26.46 15.87 44.41
N ASP A 179 26.19 17.06 44.95
CA ASP A 179 25.72 17.29 46.31
C ASP A 179 24.34 16.65 46.56
N GLN A 180 23.51 16.51 45.52
CA GLN A 180 22.19 15.87 45.59
C GLN A 180 22.27 14.34 45.65
N LEU A 181 23.44 13.72 45.41
CA LEU A 181 23.57 12.25 45.39
C LEU A 181 23.08 11.61 46.69
N GLY A 182 23.37 12.22 47.84
CA GLY A 182 23.04 11.67 49.16
C GLY A 182 21.56 11.37 49.32
N ASP A 183 20.69 12.19 48.73
CA ASP A 183 19.23 12.05 48.82
C ASP A 183 18.70 10.86 47.99
N HIS A 184 19.50 10.35 47.06
CA HIS A 184 19.14 9.26 46.13
C HIS A 184 19.94 7.97 46.36
N MET A 185 20.77 7.88 47.41
CA MET A 185 21.56 6.67 47.71
C MET A 185 20.74 5.51 48.29
N HIS A 186 19.48 5.77 48.64
CA HIS A 186 18.54 4.76 49.16
C HIS A 186 17.37 4.50 48.22
N SER A 187 17.31 5.20 47.09
CA SER A 187 16.32 4.99 46.04
C SER A 187 16.98 4.26 44.86
N ASN A 188 16.27 3.31 44.25
CA ASN A 188 16.71 2.67 42.99
C ASN A 188 16.43 3.62 41.79
N ASP A 189 16.82 4.89 41.94
CA ASP A 189 16.62 5.94 40.94
C ASP A 189 17.63 5.79 39.80
N MET A 190 17.32 6.40 38.66
CA MET A 190 18.15 6.31 37.47
C MET A 190 18.48 7.70 36.95
N ILE A 191 19.74 7.96 36.68
CA ILE A 191 20.21 9.21 36.08
C ILE A 191 20.53 8.96 34.60
N ALA A 192 19.92 9.72 33.71
CA ALA A 192 20.12 9.63 32.27
C ALA A 192 20.76 10.91 31.71
N GLN A 193 21.55 10.76 30.66
CA GLN A 193 22.13 11.89 29.93
C GLN A 193 21.03 12.79 29.35
N CYS A 194 21.12 14.10 29.59
CA CYS A 194 20.28 15.07 28.89
C CYS A 194 20.83 15.29 27.47
N ILE A 195 19.98 15.04 26.48
CA ILE A 195 20.25 15.28 25.06
C ILE A 195 19.51 16.56 24.65
N GLU A 196 20.16 17.42 23.88
CA GLU A 196 19.55 18.65 23.39
C GLU A 196 18.66 18.33 22.18
N PRO A 197 17.35 18.62 22.24
CA PRO A 197 16.42 18.16 21.21
C PRO A 197 16.41 19.08 19.98
N LEU A 198 16.19 18.49 18.80
CA LEU A 198 15.70 19.23 17.64
C LEU A 198 14.30 19.79 17.97
N LEU A 199 14.07 21.06 17.63
CA LEU A 199 12.82 21.76 17.93
C LEU A 199 12.03 22.05 16.65
N ILE A 200 10.73 21.74 16.66
CA ILE A 200 9.80 22.09 15.58
C ILE A 200 8.90 23.22 16.08
N SER A 201 8.91 24.37 15.41
CA SER A 201 8.21 25.58 15.84
C SER A 201 8.52 25.99 17.29
N GLY A 202 9.73 25.66 17.76
CA GLY A 202 10.20 25.91 19.13
C GLY A 202 9.73 24.90 20.17
N HIS A 203 9.07 23.79 19.79
CA HIS A 203 8.61 22.74 20.71
C HIS A 203 9.49 21.50 20.58
N LYS A 204 9.78 20.87 21.73
CA LYS A 204 10.35 19.51 21.76
C LYS A 204 9.28 18.52 21.25
N PHE A 205 9.73 17.47 20.58
CA PHE A 205 8.86 16.39 20.13
C PHE A 205 9.50 15.01 20.30
N ASP A 206 8.64 14.00 20.42
CA ASP A 206 9.04 12.59 20.44
C ASP A 206 8.36 11.84 19.28
N ILE A 207 9.03 10.79 18.78
CA ILE A 207 8.59 9.93 17.68
C ILE A 207 8.31 8.53 18.24
N GLY A 208 7.05 8.09 18.21
CA GLY A 208 6.66 6.73 18.55
C GLY A 208 6.52 5.86 17.29
N LEU A 209 7.47 4.96 17.06
CA LEU A 209 7.39 3.95 16.00
C LEU A 209 6.69 2.68 16.51
N TYR A 210 5.67 2.22 15.80
CA TYR A 210 5.02 0.96 16.12
C TYR A 210 5.75 -0.19 15.41
N VAL A 211 6.24 -1.13 16.21
CA VAL A 211 7.09 -2.24 15.76
C VAL A 211 6.42 -3.56 16.10
N ALA A 212 6.23 -4.42 15.11
CA ALA A 212 5.70 -5.77 15.30
C ALA A 212 6.82 -6.80 15.13
N VAL A 213 7.03 -7.64 16.13
CA VAL A 213 7.88 -8.83 16.05
C VAL A 213 6.94 -10.03 15.98
N THR A 214 6.81 -10.63 14.81
CA THR A 214 5.82 -11.69 14.55
C THR A 214 6.38 -13.09 14.76
N SER A 215 7.71 -13.21 14.75
CA SER A 215 8.43 -14.46 14.97
C SER A 215 9.86 -14.18 15.35
N ILE A 216 10.42 -15.08 16.16
CA ILE A 216 11.83 -15.10 16.54
C ILE A 216 12.62 -16.17 15.77
N ASP A 217 11.95 -17.11 15.09
CA ASP A 217 12.59 -18.14 14.26
C ASP A 217 11.68 -18.57 13.07
N PRO A 218 11.88 -18.00 11.86
CA PRO A 218 12.85 -16.98 11.54
C PRO A 218 12.50 -15.64 12.21
N LEU A 219 13.51 -14.84 12.53
CA LEU A 219 13.30 -13.51 13.11
C LEU A 219 12.66 -12.59 12.07
N ARG A 220 11.49 -12.04 12.38
CA ARG A 220 10.74 -11.15 11.49
C ARG A 220 10.30 -9.91 12.25
N ILE A 221 10.80 -8.76 11.80
CA ILE A 221 10.58 -7.45 12.42
C ILE A 221 9.95 -6.53 11.39
N TYR A 222 8.83 -5.93 11.76
CA TYR A 222 8.12 -4.98 10.93
C TYR A 222 7.93 -3.64 11.64
N ILE A 223 7.95 -2.55 10.88
CA ILE A 223 7.65 -1.20 11.37
C ILE A 223 6.46 -0.66 10.59
N TYR A 224 5.44 -0.15 11.29
CA TYR A 224 4.28 0.45 10.64
C TYR A 224 4.68 1.70 9.84
N HIS A 225 4.08 1.94 8.68
CA HIS A 225 4.48 3.05 7.79
C HIS A 225 4.28 4.47 8.36
N ASN A 226 3.48 4.60 9.43
CA ASN A 226 3.18 5.86 10.08
C ASN A 226 3.76 5.89 11.50
N ALA A 227 3.99 7.08 12.03
CA ALA A 227 4.55 7.29 13.36
C ALA A 227 3.61 8.13 14.23
N LEU A 228 3.66 7.93 15.53
CA LEU A 228 3.04 8.84 16.48
C LEU A 228 4.00 10.00 16.77
N LEU A 229 3.74 11.18 16.21
CA LEU A 229 4.45 12.40 16.61
C LEU A 229 3.68 13.10 17.73
N ARG A 230 4.39 13.48 18.78
CA ARG A 230 3.82 14.15 19.94
C ARG A 230 4.63 15.40 20.24
N MET A 231 3.99 16.56 20.18
CA MET A 231 4.63 17.84 20.45
C MET A 231 4.41 18.24 21.91
N CYS A 232 5.44 18.76 22.59
CA CYS A 232 5.27 19.47 23.85
C CYS A 232 4.28 20.63 23.68
N LYS A 233 3.48 20.93 24.71
CA LYS A 233 2.52 22.04 24.67
C LYS A 233 3.19 23.41 24.74
N LEU A 234 4.25 23.49 25.55
CA LEU A 234 5.00 24.71 25.75
C LEU A 234 6.29 24.66 24.94
N LYS A 235 6.73 25.84 24.49
CA LYS A 235 8.01 25.98 23.82
C LYS A 235 9.15 25.58 24.74
N TYR A 236 10.16 24.95 24.16
CA TYR A 236 11.36 24.55 24.87
C TYR A 236 12.08 25.80 25.42
N PRO A 237 12.44 25.82 26.72
CA PRO A 237 12.96 27.01 27.35
C PRO A 237 14.42 27.25 26.97
N LYS A 238 14.85 28.52 26.98
CA LYS A 238 16.26 28.87 26.74
C LYS A 238 17.17 28.44 27.89
N HIS A 239 16.66 28.53 29.12
CA HIS A 239 17.34 28.03 30.31
C HIS A 239 16.54 26.86 30.86
N LEU A 240 17.20 25.72 31.03
CA LEU A 240 16.55 24.48 31.40
C LEU A 240 17.07 23.99 32.75
N ASP A 241 16.24 24.14 33.78
CA ASP A 241 16.48 23.72 35.15
C ASP A 241 15.20 23.14 35.79
N ASN A 242 15.22 22.86 37.08
CA ASN A 242 14.06 22.33 37.81
C ASN A 242 12.90 23.33 37.98
N THR A 243 13.05 24.59 37.58
CA THR A 243 11.98 25.59 37.56
C THR A 243 11.23 25.62 36.24
N ALA A 244 11.80 25.03 35.19
CA ALA A 244 11.15 24.91 33.89
C ALA A 244 9.88 24.07 33.97
N ASP A 245 8.84 24.50 33.27
CA ASP A 245 7.56 23.80 33.22
C ASP A 245 7.75 22.44 32.54
N LEU A 246 7.26 21.37 33.18
CA LEU A 246 7.33 20.01 32.67
C LEU A 246 6.69 19.89 31.26
N GLU A 247 5.64 20.67 30.95
CA GLU A 247 4.98 20.63 29.65
C GLU A 247 5.86 21.16 28.49
N SER A 248 7.04 21.73 28.79
CA SER A 248 8.01 22.19 27.79
C SER A 248 9.06 21.15 27.39
N TYR A 249 9.25 20.08 28.18
CA TYR A 249 10.24 19.03 27.90
C TYR A 249 9.79 17.59 28.21
N VAL A 250 8.62 17.39 28.81
CA VAL A 250 7.97 16.09 29.03
C VAL A 250 6.71 16.01 28.19
N VAL A 251 6.58 14.91 27.45
CA VAL A 251 5.49 14.67 26.50
C VAL A 251 4.44 13.74 27.13
N ASP A 252 3.61 14.27 28.05
CA ASP A 252 2.46 13.54 28.63
C ASP A 252 1.16 13.96 27.91
N ASP A 253 0.69 15.18 28.17
CA ASP A 253 -0.39 15.79 27.40
C ASP A 253 0.19 16.63 26.24
N TYR A 254 0.18 16.05 25.04
CA TYR A 254 0.84 16.59 23.85
C TYR A 254 -0.11 17.28 22.87
N LEU A 255 0.45 18.20 22.06
CA LEU A 255 -0.19 18.79 20.88
C LEU A 255 0.04 17.90 19.64
N PRO A 256 -0.91 17.90 18.68
CA PRO A 256 -0.74 17.15 17.45
C PRO A 256 0.20 17.87 16.47
N PRO A 257 0.90 17.12 15.60
CA PRO A 257 1.90 17.69 14.68
C PRO A 257 1.31 18.66 13.64
N TRP A 258 0.07 18.48 13.20
CA TRP A 258 -0.58 19.36 12.21
C TRP A 258 -0.97 20.74 12.75
N GLU A 259 -0.86 20.97 14.08
CA GLU A 259 -1.00 22.29 14.68
C GLU A 259 0.31 23.09 14.68
N MET A 260 1.43 22.47 14.29
CA MET A 260 2.73 23.16 14.23
C MET A 260 2.88 23.94 12.93
N PRO A 261 3.12 25.27 12.97
CA PRO A 261 3.27 26.10 11.78
C PRO A 261 4.27 25.56 10.76
N ASP A 262 5.43 25.06 11.22
CA ASP A 262 6.49 24.56 10.33
C ASP A 262 6.17 23.21 9.67
N LEU A 263 5.08 22.53 10.09
CA LEU A 263 4.67 21.26 9.51
C LEU A 263 3.43 21.36 8.63
N GLN A 264 2.65 22.44 8.76
CA GLN A 264 1.34 22.58 8.10
C GLN A 264 1.43 22.45 6.58
N GLU A 265 2.48 23.00 5.96
CA GLU A 265 2.66 22.94 4.50
C GLU A 265 2.90 21.53 3.96
N PHE A 266 3.35 20.59 4.80
CA PHE A 266 3.61 19.20 4.41
C PHE A 266 2.38 18.29 4.55
N TYR A 267 1.31 18.76 5.21
CA TYR A 267 0.05 18.04 5.31
C TYR A 267 -0.83 18.32 4.09
N THR A 268 -1.22 17.27 3.36
CA THR A 268 -2.26 17.36 2.32
C THR A 268 -3.65 17.11 2.88
N GLU A 269 -3.73 16.27 3.91
CA GLU A 269 -4.96 15.87 4.60
C GLU A 269 -4.70 15.71 6.11
N ILE A 270 -5.63 16.21 6.94
CA ILE A 270 -5.57 16.14 8.40
C ILE A 270 -6.26 14.84 8.89
N PRO A 271 -5.66 14.12 9.86
CA PRO A 271 -6.26 12.91 10.44
C PRO A 271 -7.63 13.14 11.09
N SER A 272 -8.57 12.21 10.89
CA SER A 272 -9.91 12.24 11.49
C SER A 272 -10.36 10.83 11.93
N GLU A 273 -11.65 10.67 12.27
CA GLU A 273 -12.22 9.35 12.59
C GLU A 273 -12.42 8.45 11.35
N GLU A 274 -12.49 9.04 10.15
CA GLU A 274 -12.77 8.32 8.90
C GLU A 274 -11.54 8.13 8.01
N ILE A 275 -10.57 9.04 8.14
CA ILE A 275 -9.37 9.06 7.30
C ILE A 275 -8.11 9.13 8.17
N GLU A 276 -7.10 8.36 7.81
CA GLU A 276 -5.80 8.36 8.51
C GLU A 276 -5.07 9.69 8.32
N GLY A 277 -5.31 10.40 7.21
CA GLY A 277 -4.62 11.63 6.85
C GLY A 277 -3.20 11.39 6.33
N THR A 278 -2.42 12.46 6.23
CA THR A 278 -1.03 12.40 5.78
C THR A 278 -0.17 11.68 6.81
N SER A 279 0.67 10.72 6.38
CA SER A 279 1.61 10.02 7.28
C SER A 279 2.50 11.03 8.02
N HIS A 280 2.49 10.99 9.34
CA HIS A 280 3.30 11.85 10.18
C HIS A 280 4.79 11.58 9.97
N PHE A 281 5.17 10.33 9.71
CA PHE A 281 6.56 10.00 9.42
C PHE A 281 7.01 10.61 8.09
N LYS A 282 6.12 10.60 7.08
CA LYS A 282 6.37 11.30 5.80
C LYS A 282 6.54 12.81 6.03
N VAL A 283 5.65 13.44 6.79
CA VAL A 283 5.73 14.87 7.13
C VAL A 283 7.05 15.18 7.84
N LEU A 284 7.44 14.36 8.83
CA LEU A 284 8.71 14.53 9.52
C LEU A 284 9.90 14.45 8.54
N LYS A 285 9.92 13.49 7.61
CA LYS A 285 11.00 13.37 6.63
C LYS A 285 11.11 14.62 5.74
N GLN A 286 9.98 15.17 5.29
CA GLN A 286 9.97 16.41 4.49
C GLN A 286 10.48 17.62 5.30
N TYR A 287 10.12 17.69 6.59
CA TYR A 287 10.65 18.71 7.48
C TYR A 287 12.16 18.55 7.74
N LEU A 288 12.64 17.33 7.99
CA LEU A 288 14.07 17.05 8.18
C LEU A 288 14.88 17.49 6.95
N GLU A 289 14.39 17.18 5.76
CA GLU A 289 15.00 17.62 4.50
C GLU A 289 15.05 19.15 4.39
N SER A 290 13.98 19.86 4.77
CA SER A 290 13.92 21.33 4.71
C SER A 290 14.89 22.02 5.67
N VAL A 291 15.27 21.37 6.78
CA VAL A 291 16.28 21.85 7.73
C VAL A 291 17.69 21.27 7.48
N GLY A 292 17.89 20.55 6.37
CA GLY A 292 19.20 20.05 5.93
C GLY A 292 19.66 18.74 6.57
N ILE A 293 18.75 17.97 7.17
CA ILE A 293 19.00 16.62 7.69
C ILE A 293 18.57 15.60 6.63
N ASP A 294 19.45 14.67 6.27
CA ASP A 294 19.17 13.61 5.29
C ASP A 294 18.07 12.66 5.81
N PRO A 295 16.86 12.66 5.22
CA PRO A 295 15.74 11.88 5.72
C PRO A 295 15.90 10.37 5.51
N GLU A 296 16.63 9.94 4.48
CA GLU A 296 16.83 8.51 4.19
C GLU A 296 17.90 7.93 5.10
N LYS A 297 18.97 8.68 5.37
CA LYS A 297 19.94 8.33 6.42
C LYS A 297 19.26 8.25 7.80
N PHE A 298 18.46 9.26 8.16
CA PHE A 298 17.72 9.26 9.43
C PHE A 298 16.81 8.04 9.58
N GLN A 299 16.04 7.72 8.54
CA GLN A 299 15.18 6.53 8.53
C GLN A 299 16.00 5.23 8.63
N SER A 300 17.13 5.13 7.94
CA SER A 300 18.01 3.96 8.02
C SER A 300 18.60 3.79 9.42
N GLU A 301 18.97 4.88 10.11
CA GLU A 301 19.49 4.84 11.47
C GLU A 301 18.41 4.37 12.45
N ILE A 302 17.24 5.01 12.46
CA ILE A 302 16.17 4.69 13.41
C ILE A 302 15.62 3.26 13.21
N TYR A 303 15.48 2.79 11.96
CA TYR A 303 15.06 1.41 11.68
C TYR A 303 16.17 0.41 12.02
N GLY A 304 17.43 0.74 11.70
CA GLY A 304 18.57 -0.09 12.04
C GLY A 304 18.72 -0.28 13.54
N ASP A 305 18.49 0.75 14.34
CA ASP A 305 18.60 0.68 15.80
C ASP A 305 17.50 -0.20 16.43
N VAL A 306 16.26 -0.14 15.90
CA VAL A 306 15.19 -1.08 16.25
C VAL A 306 15.60 -2.52 15.92
N VAL A 307 16.13 -2.77 14.72
CA VAL A 307 16.52 -4.11 14.30
C VAL A 307 17.66 -4.65 15.16
N LYS A 308 18.73 -3.87 15.39
CA LYS A 308 19.91 -4.29 16.15
C LYS A 308 19.56 -4.72 17.57
N ILE A 309 18.73 -3.95 18.29
CA ILE A 309 18.41 -4.26 19.69
C ILE A 309 17.50 -5.49 19.81
N ILE A 310 16.57 -5.69 18.87
CA ILE A 310 15.71 -6.89 18.85
C ILE A 310 16.53 -8.11 18.43
N ALA A 311 17.29 -8.02 17.33
CA ALA A 311 18.12 -9.11 16.81
C ALA A 311 19.21 -9.53 17.81
N GLY A 312 19.82 -8.56 18.50
CA GLY A 312 20.81 -8.82 19.56
C GLY A 312 20.25 -9.62 20.73
N ASN A 313 18.93 -9.60 20.96
CA ASN A 313 18.26 -10.34 22.04
C ASN A 313 17.53 -11.60 21.57
N ARG A 314 17.65 -11.98 20.29
CA ARG A 314 16.93 -13.13 19.73
C ARG A 314 17.14 -14.43 20.51
N GLU A 315 18.39 -14.79 20.82
CA GLU A 315 18.72 -16.01 21.56
C GLU A 315 18.04 -16.03 22.93
N HIS A 316 18.02 -14.89 23.64
CA HIS A 316 17.32 -14.74 24.90
C HIS A 316 15.80 -14.98 24.78
N PHE A 317 15.17 -14.47 23.72
CA PHE A 317 13.75 -14.73 23.46
C PHE A 317 13.48 -16.21 23.16
N MET A 318 14.36 -16.85 22.38
CA MET A 318 14.25 -18.29 22.07
C MET A 318 14.37 -19.14 23.34
N ASP A 319 15.34 -18.85 24.20
CA ASP A 319 15.53 -19.56 25.46
C ASP A 319 14.34 -19.38 26.40
N SER A 320 13.82 -18.15 26.47
CA SER A 320 12.64 -17.82 27.27
C SER A 320 11.39 -18.55 26.77
N GLU A 321 11.16 -18.60 25.45
CA GLU A 321 10.05 -19.36 24.86
C GLU A 321 10.21 -20.87 25.11
N GLN A 322 11.41 -21.41 24.94
CA GLN A 322 11.69 -22.81 25.25
C GLN A 322 11.45 -23.15 26.72
N ALA A 323 11.77 -22.24 27.65
CA ALA A 323 11.49 -22.43 29.07
C ALA A 323 9.97 -22.52 29.33
N VAL A 324 9.16 -21.65 28.71
CA VAL A 324 7.69 -21.72 28.78
C VAL A 324 7.17 -23.05 28.20
N ARG A 325 7.73 -23.52 27.08
CA ARG A 325 7.36 -24.81 26.47
C ARG A 325 7.68 -26.02 27.36
N ARG A 326 8.85 -26.02 28.02
CA ARG A 326 9.22 -27.05 29.01
C ARG A 326 8.21 -27.08 30.17
N GLN A 327 7.85 -25.92 30.69
CA GLN A 327 6.86 -25.81 31.79
C GLN A 327 5.47 -26.31 31.38
N THR A 328 5.06 -26.07 30.14
CA THR A 328 3.75 -26.45 29.60
C THR A 328 3.72 -27.83 28.94
N LYS A 329 4.82 -28.61 29.03
CA LYS A 329 4.98 -29.96 28.46
C LYS A 329 4.74 -30.04 26.94
N GLN A 330 5.15 -29.01 26.21
CA GLN A 330 5.05 -28.96 24.75
C GLN A 330 6.29 -29.53 24.05
N PRO A 331 6.17 -30.01 22.79
CA PRO A 331 7.33 -30.39 21.98
C PRO A 331 8.30 -29.22 21.77
N HIS A 332 9.60 -29.52 21.74
CA HIS A 332 10.67 -28.53 21.63
C HIS A 332 10.83 -27.90 20.23
N GLU A 333 10.29 -28.55 19.19
CA GLU A 333 10.64 -28.28 17.78
C GLU A 333 9.75 -27.24 17.08
N GLN A 334 8.72 -26.72 17.75
CA GLN A 334 7.76 -25.77 17.17
C GLN A 334 7.84 -24.44 17.90
N LEU A 335 8.60 -23.45 17.42
CA LEU A 335 8.54 -22.06 17.90
C LEU A 335 7.47 -21.27 17.11
N GLY A 336 7.10 -20.08 17.58
CA GLY A 336 6.28 -19.13 16.79
C GLY A 336 4.82 -18.97 17.22
N ASN A 337 4.48 -19.31 18.47
CA ASN A 337 3.16 -18.98 19.03
C ASN A 337 3.05 -17.55 19.57
N PHE A 338 4.19 -16.89 19.78
CA PHE A 338 4.26 -15.59 20.42
C PHE A 338 4.63 -14.53 19.39
N PHE A 339 3.94 -13.40 19.45
CA PHE A 339 4.25 -12.18 18.71
C PHE A 339 4.23 -11.01 19.69
N GLU A 340 4.73 -9.85 19.30
CA GLU A 340 4.77 -8.69 20.16
C GLU A 340 4.60 -7.41 19.34
N MET A 341 3.88 -6.45 19.91
CA MET A 341 3.77 -5.10 19.36
C MET A 341 4.36 -4.12 20.36
N TYR A 342 5.46 -3.48 19.97
CA TYR A 342 6.12 -2.43 20.72
C TYR A 342 5.79 -1.05 20.16
N ARG A 343 5.93 -0.03 21.00
CA ARG A 343 6.16 1.35 20.55
C ARG A 343 7.55 1.79 20.99
N PHE A 344 8.44 2.01 20.03
CA PHE A 344 9.77 2.55 20.26
C PHE A 344 9.70 4.07 20.22
N ASP A 345 10.02 4.71 21.34
CA ASP A 345 10.00 6.17 21.45
C ASP A 345 11.40 6.74 21.26
N PHE A 346 11.55 7.51 20.20
CA PHE A 346 12.77 8.20 19.84
C PHE A 346 12.64 9.70 20.07
N MET A 347 13.75 10.32 20.44
CA MET A 347 13.96 11.76 20.40
C MET A 347 15.04 12.06 19.36
N VAL A 348 14.94 13.21 18.71
CA VAL A 348 15.95 13.67 17.74
C VAL A 348 16.81 14.72 18.40
N GLU A 349 18.12 14.53 18.39
CA GLU A 349 19.10 15.53 18.84
C GLU A 349 19.16 16.70 17.85
N ASP A 350 19.57 17.88 18.29
CA ASP A 350 19.70 19.09 17.46
C ASP A 350 20.59 18.91 16.21
N THR A 351 21.53 17.96 16.25
CA THR A 351 22.36 17.54 15.11
C THR A 351 21.69 16.57 14.13
N GLY A 352 20.45 16.14 14.42
CA GLY A 352 19.68 15.21 13.61
C GLY A 352 19.82 13.73 14.00
N LYS A 353 20.62 13.41 15.03
CA LYS A 353 20.82 12.02 15.49
C LYS A 353 19.58 11.50 16.27
N PRO A 354 19.03 10.32 15.93
CA PRO A 354 17.97 9.69 16.72
C PRO A 354 18.53 9.02 17.99
N TRP A 355 17.80 9.16 19.10
CA TRP A 355 18.08 8.52 20.38
C TRP A 355 16.85 7.76 20.88
N LEU A 356 16.99 6.45 21.10
CA LEU A 356 15.97 5.60 21.69
C LEU A 356 15.85 5.91 23.19
N MET A 357 14.67 6.37 23.60
CA MET A 357 14.40 6.82 24.96
C MET A 357 13.72 5.75 25.80
N GLU A 358 12.79 5.02 25.21
CA GLU A 358 12.06 3.92 25.84
C GLU A 358 11.43 3.00 24.78
N VAL A 359 11.20 1.75 25.15
CA VAL A 359 10.38 0.81 24.40
C VAL A 359 9.19 0.44 25.27
N ASN A 360 7.99 0.66 24.74
CA ASN A 360 6.76 0.37 25.44
C ASN A 360 6.19 -0.96 24.93
N GLN A 361 6.07 -1.94 25.83
CA GLN A 361 5.19 -3.10 25.65
C GLN A 361 3.76 -2.67 25.90
N SER A 362 2.81 -3.21 25.14
CA SER A 362 1.39 -2.82 25.23
C SER A 362 1.17 -1.31 25.11
N PRO A 363 1.59 -0.68 23.99
CA PRO A 363 1.43 0.76 23.85
C PRO A 363 -0.04 1.18 23.94
N ASN A 364 -0.29 2.39 24.43
CA ASN A 364 -1.66 2.90 24.55
C ASN A 364 -2.34 3.01 23.19
N LEU A 365 -3.37 2.19 22.99
CA LEU A 365 -4.17 2.13 21.77
C LEU A 365 -5.41 3.03 21.81
N ALA A 366 -5.69 3.68 22.94
CA ALA A 366 -6.81 4.60 23.05
C ALA A 366 -6.60 5.81 22.11
N PRO A 367 -7.59 6.16 21.27
CA PRO A 367 -7.52 7.32 20.40
C PRO A 367 -7.45 8.62 21.20
N LYS A 368 -6.64 9.57 20.74
CA LYS A 368 -6.61 10.95 21.27
C LYS A 368 -7.35 11.87 20.32
N TYR A 369 -8.37 12.54 20.85
CA TYR A 369 -9.19 13.51 20.12
C TYR A 369 -8.72 14.92 20.44
N PHE A 370 -8.38 15.66 19.39
CA PHE A 370 -8.02 17.07 19.45
C PHE A 370 -9.16 17.91 18.87
N ASN A 371 -9.13 19.22 19.08
CA ASN A 371 -10.13 20.11 18.49
C ASN A 371 -10.06 20.12 16.95
N SER A 372 -8.89 19.84 16.38
CA SER A 372 -8.57 19.94 14.96
C SER A 372 -8.55 18.59 14.21
N GLY A 373 -8.57 17.46 14.92
CA GLY A 373 -8.41 16.12 14.33
C GLY A 373 -8.27 15.02 15.38
N THR A 374 -7.98 13.79 14.96
CA THR A 374 -7.80 12.64 15.88
C THR A 374 -6.88 11.59 15.29
N ASP A 375 -6.18 10.83 16.15
CA ASP A 375 -5.34 9.70 15.74
C ASP A 375 -6.09 8.35 15.64
N PHE A 376 -7.43 8.40 15.72
CA PHE A 376 -8.32 7.24 15.68
C PHE A 376 -8.07 6.31 14.50
N THR A 377 -8.14 6.79 13.25
CA THR A 377 -8.04 5.93 12.07
C THR A 377 -6.64 5.31 11.93
N MET A 378 -5.59 6.03 12.32
CA MET A 378 -4.22 5.51 12.35
C MET A 378 -4.11 4.32 13.31
N LYS A 379 -4.56 4.47 14.56
CA LYS A 379 -4.51 3.40 15.58
C LYS A 379 -5.41 2.22 15.23
N SER A 380 -6.60 2.50 14.69
CA SER A 380 -7.51 1.45 14.21
C SER A 380 -6.88 0.64 13.08
N SER A 381 -6.30 1.30 12.07
CA SER A 381 -5.60 0.64 10.95
C SER A 381 -4.39 -0.15 11.43
N LEU A 382 -3.57 0.42 12.33
CA LEU A 382 -2.41 -0.22 12.93
C LEU A 382 -2.74 -1.59 13.57
N ILE A 383 -3.78 -1.61 14.42
CA ILE A 383 -4.23 -2.84 15.12
C ILE A 383 -4.79 -3.83 14.11
N HIS A 384 -5.59 -3.32 13.18
CA HIS A 384 -6.25 -4.13 12.19
C HIS A 384 -5.23 -4.83 11.26
N ASP A 385 -4.24 -4.10 10.75
CA ASP A 385 -3.11 -4.62 9.99
C ASP A 385 -2.32 -5.68 10.78
N LEU A 386 -2.07 -5.42 12.07
CA LEU A 386 -1.35 -6.35 12.95
C LEU A 386 -2.09 -7.68 13.08
N LEU A 387 -3.39 -7.64 13.38
CA LEU A 387 -4.20 -8.85 13.55
C LEU A 387 -4.32 -9.66 12.26
N HIS A 388 -4.33 -9.00 11.10
CA HIS A 388 -4.29 -9.67 9.80
C HIS A 388 -2.95 -10.34 9.53
N MET A 389 -1.86 -9.64 9.84
CA MET A 389 -0.51 -10.15 9.69
C MET A 389 -0.27 -11.40 10.54
N VAL A 390 -0.59 -11.36 11.85
CA VAL A 390 -0.33 -12.48 12.78
C VAL A 390 -1.21 -13.70 12.55
N SER A 391 -2.37 -13.52 11.91
CA SER A 391 -3.33 -14.56 11.55
C SER A 391 -3.88 -15.40 12.69
N ILE A 392 -5.16 -15.23 12.99
CA ILE A 392 -5.88 -16.07 13.96
C ILE A 392 -6.59 -17.19 13.20
N THR A 393 -6.40 -18.44 13.58
CA THR A 393 -6.96 -19.62 12.91
C THR A 393 -7.69 -20.52 13.90
N ALA A 394 -8.93 -20.89 13.58
CA ALA A 394 -9.73 -21.81 14.41
C ALA A 394 -9.37 -23.28 14.11
N PRO A 395 -9.60 -24.24 15.03
CA PRO A 395 -9.27 -25.65 14.82
C PRO A 395 -9.88 -26.28 13.56
N GLY A 396 -11.08 -25.84 13.17
CA GLY A 396 -11.81 -26.35 12.02
C GLY A 396 -11.56 -25.61 10.69
N GLU A 397 -10.70 -24.59 10.66
CA GLU A 397 -10.33 -23.91 9.40
C GLU A 397 -9.26 -24.73 8.66
N LEU A 398 -9.34 -24.74 7.32
CA LEU A 398 -8.36 -25.42 6.48
C LEU A 398 -7.00 -24.73 6.64
N SER A 399 -6.04 -25.44 7.23
CA SER A 399 -4.65 -24.99 7.24
C SER A 399 -4.13 -24.88 5.82
N VAL A 400 -3.33 -23.85 5.55
CA VAL A 400 -2.67 -23.72 4.25
C VAL A 400 -1.70 -24.87 4.07
N TYR A 401 -1.93 -25.72 3.07
CA TYR A 401 -1.02 -26.81 2.73
C TYR A 401 -0.15 -26.40 1.56
N LEU A 402 1.14 -26.70 1.66
CA LEU A 402 2.02 -26.63 0.50
C LEU A 402 1.54 -27.63 -0.57
N PRO A 403 1.35 -27.18 -1.82
CA PRO A 403 1.05 -28.08 -2.93
C PRO A 403 2.11 -29.18 -3.01
N GLN A 404 1.69 -30.43 -3.21
CA GLN A 404 2.59 -31.56 -3.41
C GLN A 404 2.72 -31.84 -4.89
N LEU A 405 3.88 -31.52 -5.46
CA LEU A 405 4.26 -31.94 -6.81
C LEU A 405 4.68 -33.41 -6.81
N ASN A 406 4.41 -34.10 -7.92
CA ASN A 406 4.95 -35.44 -8.13
C ASN A 406 6.43 -35.40 -8.56
N ALA A 407 7.10 -36.54 -8.56
CA ALA A 407 8.54 -36.62 -8.86
C ALA A 407 8.91 -36.12 -10.27
N ALA A 408 8.03 -36.31 -11.27
CA ALA A 408 8.27 -35.82 -12.62
C ALA A 408 8.13 -34.29 -12.70
N GLU A 409 7.12 -33.73 -12.03
CA GLU A 409 6.90 -32.28 -11.93
C GLU A 409 8.03 -31.57 -11.16
N CYS A 410 8.54 -32.18 -10.08
CA CYS A 410 9.70 -31.67 -9.35
C CYS A 410 10.94 -31.59 -10.26
N ASN A 411 11.22 -32.63 -11.06
CA ASN A 411 12.38 -32.63 -11.95
C ASN A 411 12.24 -31.63 -13.10
N ASP A 412 11.02 -31.43 -13.60
CA ASP A 412 10.73 -30.53 -14.73
C ASP A 412 10.76 -29.05 -14.31
N ARG A 413 10.10 -28.70 -13.20
CA ARG A 413 9.81 -27.31 -12.81
C ARG A 413 10.71 -26.76 -11.71
N CYS A 414 11.30 -27.62 -10.87
CA CYS A 414 11.95 -27.21 -9.62
C CYS A 414 13.47 -27.41 -9.66
N SER A 415 14.07 -27.29 -10.85
CA SER A 415 15.52 -27.44 -11.05
C SER A 415 16.32 -26.20 -10.60
N ASP A 416 15.71 -25.01 -10.63
CA ASP A 416 16.35 -23.77 -10.19
C ASP A 416 16.01 -23.46 -8.71
N VAL A 417 16.86 -23.93 -7.81
CA VAL A 417 16.74 -23.74 -6.34
C VAL A 417 16.89 -22.28 -5.88
N LYS A 418 17.16 -21.34 -6.80
CA LYS A 418 17.16 -19.90 -6.52
C LYS A 418 15.76 -19.28 -6.66
N GLN A 419 14.83 -19.95 -7.35
CA GLN A 419 13.45 -19.47 -7.53
C GLN A 419 12.59 -19.84 -6.33
N VAL A 420 12.99 -19.37 -5.15
CA VAL A 420 12.32 -19.72 -3.89
C VAL A 420 10.89 -19.16 -3.82
N TRP A 421 10.50 -18.21 -4.68
CA TRP A 421 9.10 -17.78 -4.81
C TRP A 421 8.15 -18.88 -5.33
N GLU A 422 8.67 -19.94 -5.96
CA GLU A 422 7.89 -21.09 -6.45
C GLU A 422 7.47 -22.02 -5.29
N MET A 423 6.40 -21.66 -4.58
CA MET A 423 5.89 -22.42 -3.42
C MET A 423 5.67 -23.93 -3.66
N PRO A 424 5.17 -24.40 -4.82
CA PRO A 424 5.00 -25.84 -5.06
C PRO A 424 6.31 -26.64 -5.01
N CYS A 425 7.44 -25.99 -5.27
CA CYS A 425 8.75 -26.63 -5.28
C CYS A 425 9.32 -26.90 -3.89
N TRP A 426 8.81 -26.27 -2.84
CA TRP A 426 9.39 -26.34 -1.49
C TRP A 426 9.38 -27.75 -0.88
N ARG A 427 8.47 -28.63 -1.35
CA ARG A 427 8.41 -30.04 -0.93
C ARG A 427 9.17 -30.99 -1.86
N CYS A 428 9.78 -30.48 -2.92
CA CYS A 428 10.60 -31.30 -3.80
C CYS A 428 11.93 -31.68 -3.12
N PRO A 429 12.50 -32.87 -3.45
CA PRO A 429 13.79 -33.27 -2.91
C PRO A 429 14.88 -32.20 -3.17
N GLY A 430 15.64 -31.85 -2.12
CA GLY A 430 16.74 -30.87 -2.21
C GLY A 430 16.36 -29.41 -1.96
N TRP A 431 15.08 -29.11 -1.68
CA TRP A 431 14.61 -27.75 -1.38
C TRP A 431 14.63 -27.41 0.12
N PHE A 432 13.62 -27.86 0.85
CA PHE A 432 13.48 -27.63 2.30
C PHE A 432 13.00 -28.91 2.99
N THR A 433 13.30 -29.05 4.29
CA THR A 433 12.64 -30.05 5.13
C THR A 433 11.15 -29.71 5.29
N GLU A 434 10.34 -30.67 5.73
CA GLU A 434 8.90 -30.42 5.95
C GLU A 434 8.68 -29.28 6.96
N ASN A 435 9.46 -29.23 8.03
CA ASN A 435 9.37 -28.17 9.03
C ASN A 435 9.77 -26.81 8.44
N GLU A 436 10.92 -26.74 7.75
CA GLU A 436 11.39 -25.51 7.10
C GLU A 436 10.39 -24.98 6.07
N GLY A 437 9.88 -25.83 5.18
CA GLY A 437 8.90 -25.43 4.17
C GLY A 437 7.59 -24.95 4.81
N ASN A 438 7.13 -25.63 5.85
CA ASN A 438 5.93 -25.23 6.57
C ASN A 438 6.13 -23.89 7.32
N THR A 439 7.29 -23.65 7.92
CA THR A 439 7.64 -22.37 8.59
C THR A 439 7.79 -21.25 7.56
N LEU A 440 8.40 -21.56 6.42
CA LEU A 440 8.54 -20.65 5.29
C LEU A 440 7.17 -20.22 4.73
N LEU A 441 6.18 -21.13 4.69
CA LEU A 441 4.82 -20.81 4.29
C LEU A 441 4.13 -19.82 5.23
N GLU A 442 4.30 -20.01 6.54
CA GLU A 442 3.82 -19.04 7.54
C GLU A 442 4.50 -17.68 7.36
N GLY A 443 5.82 -17.68 7.15
CA GLY A 443 6.62 -16.52 6.76
C GLY A 443 6.07 -15.79 5.55
N ALA A 444 5.89 -16.50 4.44
CA ALA A 444 5.48 -15.94 3.16
C ALA A 444 4.04 -15.38 3.21
N THR A 445 3.11 -16.12 3.82
CA THR A 445 1.71 -15.69 3.98
C THR A 445 1.55 -14.58 5.01
N GLU A 446 2.42 -14.47 6.02
CA GLU A 446 2.47 -13.30 6.89
C GLU A 446 3.03 -12.08 6.16
N TYR A 447 4.19 -12.22 5.51
CA TYR A 447 4.80 -11.14 4.74
C TYR A 447 3.79 -10.59 3.75
N ALA A 448 2.95 -11.44 3.20
CA ALA A 448 1.84 -11.05 2.38
C ALA A 448 0.76 -10.19 3.05
N ARG A 449 0.32 -10.61 4.23
CA ARG A 449 -0.73 -10.00 5.05
C ARG A 449 -0.32 -8.76 5.82
N ARG A 450 0.96 -8.37 5.73
CA ARG A 450 1.55 -7.25 6.49
C ARG A 450 0.85 -5.91 6.35
N GLY A 451 0.03 -5.72 5.32
CA GLY A 451 -0.68 -4.45 5.18
C GLY A 451 0.27 -3.29 4.92
N LYS A 452 0.14 -2.25 5.75
CA LYS A 452 0.99 -1.07 5.77
C LYS A 452 2.20 -1.21 6.72
N TYR A 453 2.43 -2.40 7.29
CA TYR A 453 3.70 -2.71 7.94
C TYR A 453 4.80 -2.97 6.89
N ASN A 454 5.97 -2.38 7.13
CA ASN A 454 7.17 -2.60 6.34
C ASN A 454 8.04 -3.65 7.03
N LEU A 455 8.40 -4.71 6.32
CA LEU A 455 9.39 -5.68 6.80
C LEU A 455 10.77 -4.97 6.81
N VAL A 456 11.35 -4.81 8.00
CA VAL A 456 12.68 -4.20 8.18
C VAL A 456 13.76 -5.22 8.52
N TYR A 457 13.37 -6.43 8.93
CA TYR A 457 14.27 -7.57 9.05
C TYR A 457 13.51 -8.88 8.80
N PRO A 458 14.07 -9.84 8.04
CA PRO A 458 15.39 -9.78 7.40
C PRO A 458 15.42 -8.88 6.16
N THR A 459 16.62 -8.40 5.82
CA THR A 459 16.89 -7.60 4.62
C THR A 459 17.63 -8.44 3.58
N VAL A 460 17.43 -8.13 2.29
CA VAL A 460 18.04 -8.93 1.21
C VAL A 460 19.57 -8.78 1.19
N ASP A 461 20.09 -7.61 1.57
CA ASP A 461 21.52 -7.33 1.67
C ASP A 461 22.18 -7.91 2.93
N LYS A 462 21.40 -8.54 3.82
CA LYS A 462 21.86 -9.14 5.09
C LYS A 462 22.62 -8.17 6.00
N GLN A 463 22.37 -6.87 5.88
CA GLN A 463 23.09 -5.82 6.62
C GLN A 463 23.09 -6.08 8.13
N TYR A 464 21.99 -6.60 8.67
CA TYR A 464 21.80 -6.79 10.11
C TYR A 464 22.02 -8.22 10.60
N SER A 465 22.23 -9.21 9.72
CA SER A 465 22.31 -10.62 10.12
C SER A 465 23.45 -10.91 11.11
N ARG A 466 24.51 -10.09 11.10
CA ARG A 466 25.63 -10.18 12.08
C ARG A 466 25.25 -9.83 13.53
N PHE A 467 24.13 -9.15 13.74
CA PHE A 467 23.64 -8.77 15.06
C PHE A 467 22.66 -9.78 15.65
N VAL A 468 22.28 -10.81 14.89
CA VAL A 468 21.38 -11.86 15.36
C VAL A 468 22.12 -12.74 16.37
N SER A 469 21.76 -12.62 17.65
CA SER A 469 22.31 -13.52 18.68
C SER A 469 21.85 -14.96 18.45
N GLY A 470 22.72 -15.92 18.76
CA GLY A 470 22.57 -17.32 18.38
C GLY A 470 22.81 -17.64 16.89
N GLY A 471 23.08 -16.63 16.05
CA GLY A 471 23.26 -16.80 14.60
C GLY A 471 21.97 -17.08 13.83
N LEU A 472 22.10 -17.23 12.50
CA LEU A 472 20.97 -17.55 11.62
C LEU A 472 20.65 -19.05 11.69
N THR A 473 19.36 -19.38 11.79
CA THR A 473 18.87 -20.77 11.69
C THR A 473 18.58 -21.13 10.23
N ALA A 474 18.31 -22.42 9.98
CA ALA A 474 17.82 -22.86 8.68
C ALA A 474 16.49 -22.18 8.28
N HIS A 475 15.66 -21.80 9.25
CA HIS A 475 14.44 -21.04 8.99
C HIS A 475 14.75 -19.60 8.54
N ASP A 476 15.72 -18.94 9.19
CA ASP A 476 16.18 -17.60 8.79
C ASP A 476 16.73 -17.63 7.36
N GLU A 477 17.60 -18.59 7.06
CA GLU A 477 18.17 -18.76 5.72
C GLU A 477 17.10 -19.08 4.66
N ALA A 478 16.11 -19.91 4.99
CA ALA A 478 15.00 -20.21 4.09
C ALA A 478 14.17 -18.96 3.75
N PHE A 479 13.85 -18.14 4.77
CA PHE A 479 13.08 -16.91 4.57
C PHE A 479 13.89 -15.83 3.86
N GLU A 480 15.17 -15.66 4.18
CA GLU A 480 16.09 -14.77 3.46
C GLU A 480 16.22 -15.19 1.98
N ARG A 481 16.37 -16.49 1.69
CA ARG A 481 16.41 -17.00 0.31
C ARG A 481 15.09 -16.72 -0.43
N TYR A 482 13.95 -16.83 0.26
CA TYR A 482 12.66 -16.45 -0.30
C TYR A 482 12.61 -14.97 -0.67
N LEU A 483 13.01 -14.07 0.23
CA LEU A 483 13.07 -12.64 -0.08
C LEU A 483 14.06 -12.31 -1.20
N ALA A 484 15.24 -12.90 -1.18
CA ALA A 484 16.29 -12.69 -2.18
C ALA A 484 15.92 -13.24 -3.56
N SER A 485 15.07 -14.26 -3.61
CA SER A 485 14.59 -14.81 -4.87
C SER A 485 13.89 -13.72 -5.70
N PHE A 486 13.17 -12.78 -5.08
CA PHE A 486 12.59 -11.64 -5.79
C PHE A 486 13.63 -10.66 -6.40
N GLU A 487 14.93 -10.75 -6.07
CA GLU A 487 15.98 -9.87 -6.60
C GLU A 487 16.83 -10.47 -7.74
N VAL A 488 16.85 -11.79 -7.95
CA VAL A 488 17.72 -12.46 -8.95
C VAL A 488 17.21 -12.30 -10.39
N TYR A 489 16.10 -11.58 -10.59
CA TYR A 489 15.59 -11.17 -11.89
C TYR A 489 16.31 -9.88 -12.37
N PRO A 490 16.71 -9.75 -13.66
CA PRO A 490 17.71 -8.77 -14.08
C PRO A 490 17.35 -7.30 -13.77
N ALA A 491 18.37 -6.57 -13.30
CA ALA A 491 18.35 -5.22 -12.75
C ALA A 491 17.96 -4.05 -13.69
N ALA A 492 17.15 -4.28 -14.73
CA ALA A 492 16.57 -3.22 -15.57
C ALA A 492 15.21 -2.69 -15.05
N ASP A 493 14.57 -3.41 -14.12
CA ASP A 493 13.26 -3.07 -13.53
C ASP A 493 13.34 -2.62 -12.05
N ARG A 494 14.49 -2.09 -11.60
CA ARG A 494 14.60 -1.50 -10.26
C ARG A 494 14.01 -0.08 -10.20
N LYS A 495 12.68 -0.02 -10.30
CA LYS A 495 11.83 0.90 -9.53
C LYS A 495 10.94 0.07 -8.62
N LEU A 496 11.56 -0.60 -7.64
CA LEU A 496 10.85 -1.34 -6.61
C LEU A 496 10.32 -0.36 -5.55
N SER A 497 9.25 0.37 -5.90
CA SER A 497 8.23 0.68 -4.90
C SER A 497 7.32 -0.54 -4.82
N HIS A 498 7.47 -1.35 -3.78
CA HIS A 498 6.50 -2.34 -3.32
C HIS A 498 5.88 -3.25 -4.39
N HIS A 499 6.62 -4.26 -4.89
CA HIS A 499 5.97 -5.41 -5.52
C HIS A 499 5.86 -6.61 -4.58
N GLU A 500 4.67 -7.19 -4.63
CA GLU A 500 4.07 -8.05 -3.63
C GLU A 500 4.53 -9.50 -3.83
N PRO A 501 5.00 -10.18 -2.77
CA PRO A 501 5.23 -11.64 -2.81
C PRO A 501 3.90 -12.37 -3.13
N LEU A 502 3.93 -13.64 -3.56
CA LEU A 502 2.69 -14.43 -3.68
C LEU A 502 1.96 -14.53 -2.30
N LEU A 503 0.89 -13.76 -2.18
CA LEU A 503 0.14 -13.40 -0.97
C LEU A 503 -0.86 -14.43 -0.48
N CYS A 504 -1.34 -15.33 -1.35
CA CYS A 504 -2.50 -16.15 -1.05
C CYS A 504 -2.56 -17.38 -1.98
N GLY A 505 -3.16 -18.47 -1.51
CA GLY A 505 -3.66 -19.58 -2.35
C GLY A 505 -5.18 -19.73 -2.41
N ASN A 506 -5.95 -18.96 -1.63
CA ASN A 506 -7.42 -19.04 -1.58
C ASN A 506 -8.01 -17.75 -0.97
N ARG A 507 -9.35 -17.62 -1.01
CA ARG A 507 -10.12 -16.47 -0.51
C ARG A 507 -9.96 -16.23 1.00
N GLU A 508 -9.67 -17.25 1.78
CA GLU A 508 -9.53 -17.12 3.24
C GLU A 508 -8.27 -16.34 3.61
N HIS A 509 -7.21 -16.46 2.82
CA HIS A 509 -5.99 -15.65 2.99
C HIS A 509 -6.21 -14.16 2.68
N CYS A 510 -7.33 -13.83 2.04
CA CYS A 510 -7.77 -12.48 1.72
C CYS A 510 -8.88 -12.00 2.67
N SER A 511 -8.79 -12.46 3.93
CA SER A 511 -9.68 -12.07 5.03
C SER A 511 -11.16 -12.31 4.73
N ARG A 512 -11.45 -13.25 3.81
CA ARG A 512 -12.78 -13.57 3.25
C ARG A 512 -13.48 -12.40 2.53
N HIS A 513 -12.80 -11.27 2.43
CA HIS A 513 -13.28 -10.02 1.85
C HIS A 513 -12.50 -9.67 0.58
N GLY A 514 -11.95 -10.68 -0.11
CA GLY A 514 -11.28 -10.55 -1.39
C GLY A 514 -10.92 -11.93 -1.97
N ASP A 515 -10.66 -12.02 -3.25
CA ASP A 515 -10.27 -13.24 -3.94
C ASP A 515 -8.77 -13.32 -4.12
N CYS A 516 -8.21 -14.52 -3.97
CA CYS A 516 -6.82 -14.73 -4.26
C CYS A 516 -6.57 -14.91 -5.76
N VAL A 517 -5.78 -14.02 -6.35
CA VAL A 517 -5.43 -14.02 -7.77
C VAL A 517 -3.91 -13.94 -7.90
N ASN A 518 -3.28 -14.99 -8.45
CA ASN A 518 -1.83 -15.06 -8.68
C ASN A 518 -0.98 -14.82 -7.43
N GLY A 519 -1.47 -15.28 -6.27
CA GLY A 519 -0.85 -14.90 -5.00
C GLY A 519 -0.95 -13.40 -4.75
N ALA A 520 -2.11 -12.79 -4.97
CA ALA A 520 -2.40 -11.45 -4.49
C ALA A 520 -3.87 -11.38 -4.14
N CYS A 521 -4.21 -10.74 -3.02
CA CYS A 521 -5.61 -10.61 -2.66
C CYS A 521 -6.25 -9.44 -3.38
N VAL A 522 -7.35 -9.71 -4.05
CA VAL A 522 -8.17 -8.76 -4.80
C VAL A 522 -9.44 -8.50 -4.03
N CYS A 523 -9.58 -7.30 -3.47
CA CYS A 523 -10.53 -7.04 -2.40
C CYS A 523 -11.96 -6.79 -2.89
N ASP A 524 -12.93 -7.31 -2.14
CA ASP A 524 -14.35 -7.02 -2.27
C ASP A 524 -14.61 -5.54 -2.02
N ILE A 525 -15.72 -5.06 -2.58
CA ILE A 525 -16.14 -3.67 -2.44
C ILE A 525 -16.33 -3.33 -0.96
N GLY A 526 -15.66 -2.26 -0.54
CA GLY A 526 -15.67 -1.82 0.85
C GLY A 526 -14.47 -2.28 1.65
N TYR A 527 -13.55 -3.06 1.08
CA TYR A 527 -12.32 -3.55 1.71
C TYR A 527 -11.08 -3.23 0.85
N GLU A 528 -9.94 -2.97 1.48
CA GLU A 528 -8.65 -2.64 0.89
C GLU A 528 -7.49 -3.26 1.71
N GLY A 529 -6.24 -3.05 1.28
CA GLY A 529 -5.06 -3.67 1.88
C GLY A 529 -4.65 -5.00 1.24
N LYS A 530 -3.42 -5.44 1.48
CA LYS A 530 -2.78 -6.59 0.78
C LYS A 530 -3.48 -7.93 0.97
N THR A 531 -4.33 -8.05 1.99
CA THR A 531 -5.22 -9.20 2.18
C THR A 531 -6.65 -8.79 2.46
N CYS A 532 -7.06 -7.66 1.90
CA CYS A 532 -8.46 -7.27 1.76
C CYS A 532 -9.22 -7.17 3.05
N TYR A 533 -8.70 -6.36 3.94
CA TYR A 533 -9.12 -6.38 5.31
C TYR A 533 -9.51 -5.00 5.82
N ILE A 534 -8.91 -3.93 5.30
CA ILE A 534 -9.17 -2.56 5.75
C ILE A 534 -10.50 -2.13 5.15
N PRO A 535 -11.53 -1.74 5.92
CA PRO A 535 -12.73 -1.21 5.32
C PRO A 535 -12.44 0.17 4.71
N THR A 536 -12.84 0.41 3.46
CA THR A 536 -12.75 1.77 2.90
C THR A 536 -13.67 2.66 3.73
N GLY A 537 -13.12 3.68 4.42
CA GLY A 537 -13.80 4.56 5.38
C GLY A 537 -15.03 5.36 4.89
N LYS A 538 -15.64 4.99 3.76
CA LYS A 538 -16.90 5.55 3.30
C LYS A 538 -18.06 5.00 4.16
N LYS A 539 -18.53 5.82 5.09
CA LYS A 539 -19.80 5.62 5.84
C LYS A 539 -20.88 5.05 4.92
N ARG A 540 -21.57 3.98 5.37
CA ARG A 540 -22.88 3.59 4.84
C ARG A 540 -23.81 4.79 5.00
N GLU A 541 -24.11 5.50 3.91
CA GLU A 541 -25.11 6.56 3.92
C GLU A 541 -26.43 6.01 4.47
N LYS A 542 -26.91 6.64 5.53
CA LYS A 542 -28.23 6.40 6.11
C LYS A 542 -29.29 6.65 5.04
N VAL A 543 -30.14 5.66 4.81
CA VAL A 543 -31.34 5.80 3.98
C VAL A 543 -32.36 6.63 4.75
N ASP A 544 -32.32 7.95 4.59
CA ASP A 544 -33.40 8.83 5.04
C ASP A 544 -34.49 8.93 3.97
N LYS A 545 -35.71 8.59 4.38
CA LYS A 545 -36.96 8.73 3.61
C LYS A 545 -37.26 10.21 3.31
N PRO A 546 -37.99 10.51 2.21
CA PRO A 546 -38.12 11.86 1.68
C PRO A 546 -38.99 12.77 2.58
N LYS A 547 -38.54 14.01 2.81
CA LYS A 547 -39.37 15.08 3.39
C LYS A 547 -40.10 15.84 2.27
N PRO A 548 -41.40 16.16 2.42
CA PRO A 548 -42.08 17.12 1.57
C PRO A 548 -41.79 18.57 2.02
N ALA A 549 -42.08 19.49 1.10
CA ALA A 549 -41.63 20.87 1.08
C ALA A 549 -42.33 21.84 2.05
N PHE A 550 -41.67 23.01 2.16
CA PHE A 550 -42.11 24.33 2.63
C PHE A 550 -41.90 24.73 4.12
N LYS A 551 -41.24 25.90 4.25
CA LYS A 551 -40.89 26.69 5.43
C LYS A 551 -42.12 27.28 6.13
N VAL A 552 -42.06 27.52 7.45
CA VAL A 552 -42.18 28.83 8.15
C VAL A 552 -41.72 28.66 9.62
N ASP A 553 -41.18 29.76 10.15
CA ASP A 553 -40.55 30.03 11.45
C ASP A 553 -41.35 29.74 12.75
N ASP A 554 -40.57 29.87 13.84
CA ASP A 554 -40.92 30.30 15.20
C ASP A 554 -41.13 29.26 16.32
N THR A 555 -40.11 29.24 17.20
CA THR A 555 -40.14 29.22 18.68
C THR A 555 -41.08 28.31 19.48
N ASN A 556 -40.46 27.73 20.52
CA ASN A 556 -41.00 27.39 21.85
C ASN A 556 -41.53 25.97 22.18
N LEU A 557 -41.04 25.52 23.36
CA LEU A 557 -41.68 24.70 24.40
C LEU A 557 -41.74 23.17 24.25
N GLN A 558 -40.85 22.52 25.02
CA GLN A 558 -40.99 21.42 26.01
C GLN A 558 -42.28 20.53 26.13
N PRO A 559 -42.16 19.35 26.76
CA PRO A 559 -42.70 18.06 26.29
C PRO A 559 -43.95 17.55 27.04
N ALA A 560 -44.71 16.62 26.45
CA ALA A 560 -45.59 15.72 27.20
C ALA A 560 -46.06 14.46 26.41
N ASN A 561 -45.76 13.30 27.00
CA ASN A 561 -46.61 12.14 27.29
C ASN A 561 -47.48 11.43 26.21
N LEU A 562 -47.15 10.14 26.06
CA LEU A 562 -48.01 8.94 26.19
C LEU A 562 -49.33 8.88 25.41
N ARG A 563 -49.43 7.90 24.49
CA ARG A 563 -50.53 6.92 24.46
C ARG A 563 -50.18 5.68 23.62
N GLN A 564 -50.35 4.51 24.24
CA GLN A 564 -50.50 3.20 23.59
C GLN A 564 -51.78 3.16 22.75
N VAL A 565 -51.75 2.45 21.62
CA VAL A 565 -52.87 1.60 21.16
C VAL A 565 -52.29 0.36 20.47
N ASP A 566 -52.84 -0.79 20.87
CA ASP A 566 -52.61 -2.15 20.41
C ASP A 566 -52.82 -2.40 18.91
N GLY A 567 -52.20 -3.47 18.42
CA GLY A 567 -52.49 -4.07 17.12
C GLY A 567 -51.63 -5.29 16.84
N GLN A 568 -52.05 -6.43 17.38
CA GLN A 568 -51.50 -7.76 17.10
C GLN A 568 -51.62 -8.11 15.60
N GLU A 569 -50.58 -8.70 15.02
CA GLU A 569 -50.79 -9.94 14.26
C GLU A 569 -49.55 -10.84 14.27
N LYS A 570 -49.85 -12.12 14.52
CA LYS A 570 -48.96 -13.26 14.73
C LYS A 570 -48.33 -13.69 13.41
N VAL A 571 -47.06 -14.14 13.45
CA VAL A 571 -46.68 -15.53 13.09
C VAL A 571 -45.41 -15.88 13.88
N GLN A 572 -45.46 -16.99 14.62
CA GLN A 572 -44.34 -17.65 15.29
C GLN A 572 -44.27 -19.12 14.76
N PRO A 573 -43.26 -19.92 15.13
CA PRO A 573 -42.28 -20.47 14.20
C PRO A 573 -42.31 -22.02 14.15
N GLN A 574 -41.51 -22.62 13.27
CA GLN A 574 -40.85 -23.94 13.43
C GLN A 574 -40.11 -24.23 12.11
N ILE A 575 -38.79 -24.16 12.01
CA ILE A 575 -37.74 -25.02 12.59
C ILE A 575 -37.72 -26.44 11.99
N ALA A 576 -36.55 -26.73 11.41
CA ALA A 576 -35.89 -28.04 11.24
C ALA A 576 -36.49 -28.96 10.16
N ALA A 577 -35.72 -29.73 9.40
CA ALA A 577 -34.28 -29.99 9.38
C ALA A 577 -34.02 -31.00 8.25
N TYR A 578 -32.90 -30.82 7.55
CA TYR A 578 -32.00 -31.86 7.05
C TYR A 578 -32.56 -33.01 6.18
N PHE A 579 -32.14 -33.07 4.92
CA PHE A 579 -31.00 -33.91 4.48
C PHE A 579 -30.88 -33.90 2.94
N MET A 580 -29.62 -34.03 2.48
CA MET A 580 -29.13 -34.33 1.12
C MET A 580 -28.90 -33.10 0.21
N LEU A 581 -27.69 -32.51 0.19
CA LEU A 581 -26.47 -32.91 -0.55
C LEU A 581 -26.40 -32.39 -2.00
N GLY A 582 -25.42 -31.51 -2.25
CA GLY A 582 -24.70 -31.40 -3.53
C GLY A 582 -25.38 -30.60 -4.64
N ALA A 583 -24.63 -29.65 -5.23
CA ALA A 583 -25.01 -28.76 -6.34
C ALA A 583 -25.99 -27.65 -5.94
N SER A 584 -25.67 -26.37 -6.00
CA SER A 584 -25.76 -25.68 -7.29
C SER A 584 -25.15 -24.27 -7.37
N ILE A 585 -24.40 -23.73 -6.40
CA ILE A 585 -23.70 -22.43 -6.59
C ILE A 585 -22.32 -22.45 -5.89
N LEU A 586 -21.68 -23.62 -5.80
CA LEU A 586 -20.52 -23.96 -6.62
C LEU A 586 -20.69 -23.75 -8.15
N LEU A 587 -21.89 -23.80 -8.72
CA LEU A 587 -22.13 -23.86 -10.17
C LEU A 587 -22.17 -22.53 -10.94
N VAL A 588 -21.43 -21.48 -10.54
CA VAL A 588 -21.15 -20.32 -11.44
C VAL A 588 -19.65 -20.01 -11.60
N ALA A 589 -18.80 -20.46 -10.67
CA ALA A 589 -17.34 -20.54 -10.91
C ALA A 589 -16.64 -21.76 -10.29
N VAL A 590 -17.39 -22.83 -10.02
CA VAL A 590 -17.10 -24.12 -10.68
C VAL A 590 -17.71 -24.12 -12.09
N TYR A 591 -18.53 -23.14 -12.50
CA TYR A 591 -19.05 -23.07 -13.88
C TYR A 591 -18.11 -22.45 -14.88
N LEU A 592 -17.24 -21.51 -14.50
CA LEU A 592 -16.09 -21.15 -15.34
C LEU A 592 -14.96 -22.18 -15.29
N HIS A 593 -15.16 -23.30 -14.58
CA HIS A 593 -14.36 -24.53 -14.69
C HIS A 593 -15.21 -25.76 -15.09
N SER A 594 -16.45 -25.57 -15.55
CA SER A 594 -17.28 -26.67 -16.08
C SER A 594 -18.16 -26.30 -17.28
N ARG A 595 -18.16 -25.04 -17.74
CA ARG A 595 -18.61 -24.63 -19.08
C ARG A 595 -17.72 -23.51 -19.59
N ALA A 596 -17.21 -23.68 -20.80
CA ALA A 596 -16.48 -22.64 -21.50
C ALA A 596 -17.33 -21.36 -21.61
N ALA A 597 -16.74 -20.21 -21.24
CA ALA A 597 -17.39 -18.91 -21.38
C ALA A 597 -17.71 -18.66 -22.86
N LYS A 598 -18.91 -18.12 -23.16
CA LYS A 598 -19.33 -17.87 -24.55
C LYS A 598 -19.12 -16.40 -24.90
N VAL A 599 -18.19 -16.14 -25.82
CA VAL A 599 -17.98 -14.81 -26.41
C VAL A 599 -18.85 -14.65 -27.62
N PHE A 600 -19.60 -13.56 -27.62
CA PHE A 600 -20.36 -13.11 -28.77
C PHE A 600 -19.52 -12.09 -29.56
N LEU A 601 -19.04 -12.50 -30.73
CA LEU A 601 -18.29 -11.66 -31.67
C LEU A 601 -19.23 -11.17 -32.77
N LEU A 602 -19.42 -9.86 -32.88
CA LEU A 602 -20.25 -9.23 -33.91
C LEU A 602 -19.39 -8.87 -35.15
N PRO A 603 -19.80 -9.18 -36.39
CA PRO A 603 -19.02 -8.93 -37.61
C PRO A 603 -19.17 -7.48 -38.11
N GLU A 604 -18.22 -6.90 -38.86
CA GLU A 604 -17.89 -7.25 -40.26
C GLU A 604 -16.40 -7.06 -40.67
N THR A 605 -16.04 -7.74 -41.77
CA THR A 605 -14.81 -7.68 -42.62
C THR A 605 -13.41 -7.93 -42.04
N PHE A 606 -13.14 -7.79 -40.74
CA PHE A 606 -11.75 -7.81 -40.23
C PHE A 606 -11.40 -8.96 -39.27
N ARG A 607 -12.05 -10.14 -39.38
CA ARG A 607 -11.72 -11.33 -38.55
C ARG A 607 -10.23 -11.71 -38.58
N HIS A 608 -9.54 -11.46 -39.71
CA HIS A 608 -8.10 -11.75 -39.85
C HIS A 608 -7.22 -10.92 -38.90
N HIS A 609 -7.63 -9.71 -38.52
CA HIS A 609 -6.89 -8.82 -37.60
C HIS A 609 -7.12 -9.15 -36.13
N LEU A 610 -8.11 -10.00 -35.83
CA LEU A 610 -8.42 -10.44 -34.46
C LEU A 610 -7.63 -11.69 -34.07
N SER A 611 -6.72 -12.19 -34.91
CA SER A 611 -5.98 -13.43 -34.66
C SER A 611 -5.25 -13.46 -33.30
N PRO A 612 -4.56 -12.39 -32.83
CA PRO A 612 -3.98 -12.36 -31.49
C PRO A 612 -5.03 -12.39 -30.37
N LEU A 613 -6.13 -11.65 -30.53
CA LEU A 613 -7.22 -11.62 -29.54
C LEU A 613 -7.94 -12.97 -29.45
N LEU A 614 -8.24 -13.59 -30.59
CA LEU A 614 -8.88 -14.90 -30.68
C LEU A 614 -7.97 -16.01 -30.15
N ARG A 615 -6.66 -15.84 -30.27
CA ARG A 615 -5.68 -16.73 -29.64
C ARG A 615 -5.72 -16.56 -28.13
N ALA A 616 -5.67 -15.33 -27.62
CA ALA A 616 -5.77 -15.05 -26.19
C ALA A 616 -7.08 -15.58 -25.59
N PHE A 617 -8.21 -15.39 -26.26
CA PHE A 617 -9.50 -15.97 -25.83
C PHE A 617 -9.47 -17.50 -25.79
N ARG A 618 -8.88 -18.15 -26.80
CA ARG A 618 -8.71 -19.60 -26.81
C ARG A 618 -7.80 -20.11 -25.68
N GLU A 619 -6.68 -19.43 -25.43
CA GLU A 619 -5.75 -19.74 -24.33
C GLU A 619 -6.44 -19.58 -22.96
N LEU A 620 -7.39 -18.64 -22.85
CA LEU A 620 -8.22 -18.42 -21.66
C LEU A 620 -9.45 -19.36 -21.58
N GLY A 621 -9.58 -20.34 -22.49
CA GLY A 621 -10.69 -21.30 -22.50
C GLY A 621 -12.04 -20.72 -22.89
N ILE A 622 -12.04 -19.56 -23.57
CA ILE A 622 -13.23 -18.82 -23.98
C ILE A 622 -13.65 -19.27 -25.39
N GLN A 623 -14.89 -19.72 -25.55
CA GLN A 623 -15.44 -20.24 -26.79
C GLN A 623 -16.25 -19.19 -27.54
N GLU A 624 -16.08 -19.12 -28.87
CA GLU A 624 -16.89 -18.28 -29.73
C GLU A 624 -18.31 -18.86 -29.87
N TYR A 625 -19.31 -17.99 -29.82
CA TYR A 625 -20.71 -18.35 -30.07
C TYR A 625 -20.98 -18.42 -31.58
N TYR A 626 -21.39 -19.60 -32.07
CA TYR A 626 -21.80 -19.81 -33.46
C TYR A 626 -23.30 -20.11 -33.52
N GLY A 627 -24.08 -19.22 -34.11
CA GLY A 627 -25.51 -19.41 -34.41
C GLY A 627 -25.86 -18.78 -35.76
N GLU A 628 -26.90 -19.26 -36.43
CA GLU A 628 -27.30 -18.78 -37.77
C GLU A 628 -27.62 -17.27 -37.80
N ASP A 629 -27.97 -16.69 -36.64
CA ASP A 629 -28.18 -15.24 -36.42
C ASP A 629 -27.02 -14.53 -35.68
N ALA A 630 -25.91 -15.21 -35.39
CA ALA A 630 -24.80 -14.75 -34.54
C ALA A 630 -24.00 -13.57 -35.11
N MET A 631 -24.49 -12.99 -36.20
CA MET A 631 -23.86 -11.92 -36.95
C MET A 631 -24.66 -10.62 -36.92
N SER A 632 -25.71 -10.52 -36.08
CA SER A 632 -26.54 -9.31 -35.98
C SER A 632 -26.68 -8.78 -34.54
N TRP A 633 -26.72 -7.46 -34.40
CA TRP A 633 -27.04 -6.78 -33.13
C TRP A 633 -28.43 -7.15 -32.59
N LYS A 634 -29.30 -7.77 -33.41
CA LYS A 634 -30.61 -8.28 -32.98
C LYS A 634 -30.50 -9.50 -32.05
N ALA A 635 -29.47 -10.34 -32.22
CA ALA A 635 -29.22 -11.49 -31.35
C ALA A 635 -28.68 -11.09 -29.96
N ALA A 636 -27.95 -9.97 -29.87
CA ALA A 636 -27.42 -9.42 -28.62
C ALA A 636 -28.50 -8.91 -27.63
N LYS A 637 -29.78 -8.89 -28.04
CA LYS A 637 -30.92 -8.61 -27.16
C LYS A 637 -31.31 -9.79 -26.26
N LYS A 638 -30.89 -11.02 -26.60
CA LYS A 638 -31.11 -12.21 -25.78
C LYS A 638 -29.94 -12.37 -24.80
N THR A 639 -30.00 -11.65 -23.69
CA THR A 639 -28.93 -11.55 -22.67
C THR A 639 -28.60 -12.88 -21.97
N GLN A 640 -29.32 -13.97 -22.24
CA GLN A 640 -29.03 -15.29 -21.65
C GLN A 640 -27.93 -16.06 -22.40
N ASP A 641 -27.52 -15.62 -23.59
CA ASP A 641 -26.70 -16.44 -24.51
C ASP A 641 -25.20 -16.06 -24.57
N PHE A 642 -24.77 -15.00 -23.88
CA PHE A 642 -23.36 -14.54 -23.87
C PHE A 642 -22.89 -14.07 -22.49
N ASP A 643 -21.57 -14.05 -22.31
CA ASP A 643 -20.91 -13.51 -21.10
C ASP A 643 -20.06 -12.27 -21.42
N LEU A 644 -19.46 -12.22 -22.61
CA LEU A 644 -18.67 -11.09 -23.11
C LEU A 644 -19.12 -10.74 -24.53
N VAL A 645 -19.36 -9.45 -24.76
CA VAL A 645 -19.50 -8.89 -26.10
C VAL A 645 -18.24 -8.12 -26.45
N TRP A 646 -17.63 -8.49 -27.57
CA TRP A 646 -16.52 -7.74 -28.13
C TRP A 646 -16.92 -7.16 -29.48
N SER A 647 -16.92 -5.83 -29.57
CA SER A 647 -17.30 -5.07 -30.76
C SER A 647 -16.20 -4.07 -31.13
N TRP A 648 -16.05 -3.78 -32.43
CA TRP A 648 -15.27 -2.63 -32.91
C TRP A 648 -16.10 -1.35 -32.98
N GLU A 649 -17.42 -1.47 -33.14
CA GLU A 649 -18.33 -0.34 -33.26
C GLU A 649 -18.86 0.09 -31.89
N TYR A 650 -18.56 1.34 -31.51
CA TYR A 650 -19.13 1.99 -30.32
C TYR A 650 -20.63 2.34 -30.50
N SER A 651 -21.05 2.67 -31.73
CA SER A 651 -22.34 3.32 -32.04
C SER A 651 -23.59 2.49 -31.78
N LYS A 652 -23.45 1.20 -31.43
CA LYS A 652 -24.59 0.27 -31.26
C LYS A 652 -24.70 -0.33 -29.85
N HIS A 653 -23.92 0.14 -28.87
CA HIS A 653 -24.06 -0.28 -27.47
C HIS A 653 -25.43 0.05 -26.85
N GLN A 654 -26.14 1.06 -27.38
CA GLN A 654 -27.52 1.37 -27.00
C GLN A 654 -28.53 0.29 -27.40
N GLN A 655 -28.15 -0.65 -28.28
CA GLN A 655 -29.02 -1.75 -28.72
C GLN A 655 -28.91 -2.99 -27.82
N LEU A 656 -27.98 -3.00 -26.85
CA LEU A 656 -27.85 -4.05 -25.85
C LEU A 656 -29.04 -4.01 -24.89
N GLY A 657 -29.57 -5.18 -24.54
CA GLY A 657 -30.62 -5.32 -23.51
C GLY A 657 -30.09 -5.03 -22.10
N LEU A 658 -30.95 -5.20 -21.08
CA LEU A 658 -30.58 -5.07 -19.66
C LEU A 658 -29.44 -6.03 -19.30
N LEU A 659 -28.22 -5.47 -19.15
CA LEU A 659 -27.04 -6.23 -18.78
C LEU A 659 -27.04 -6.55 -17.28
N GLU A 660 -26.99 -7.83 -16.95
CA GLU A 660 -26.67 -8.32 -15.60
C GLU A 660 -25.19 -8.12 -15.25
N ARG A 661 -24.84 -8.17 -13.95
CA ARG A 661 -23.47 -7.98 -13.45
C ARG A 661 -22.42 -8.93 -14.05
N ARG A 662 -22.85 -10.12 -14.53
CA ARG A 662 -21.97 -11.10 -15.17
C ARG A 662 -21.51 -10.69 -16.57
N HIS A 663 -22.26 -9.83 -17.25
CA HIS A 663 -21.95 -9.43 -18.62
C HIS A 663 -20.83 -8.40 -18.65
N LYS A 664 -19.96 -8.53 -19.66
CA LYS A 664 -18.92 -7.55 -19.97
C LYS A 664 -19.03 -7.09 -21.42
N VAL A 665 -18.62 -5.84 -21.62
CA VAL A 665 -18.50 -5.19 -22.93
C VAL A 665 -17.16 -4.48 -22.98
N ASN A 666 -16.54 -4.41 -24.16
CA ASN A 666 -15.19 -3.86 -24.32
C ASN A 666 -15.14 -2.33 -24.54
N HIS A 667 -16.27 -1.64 -24.48
CA HIS A 667 -16.35 -0.18 -24.60
C HIS A 667 -17.11 0.44 -23.42
N LEU A 668 -16.67 1.62 -23.00
CA LEU A 668 -17.30 2.38 -21.93
C LEU A 668 -18.38 3.32 -22.48
N PRO A 669 -19.58 3.36 -21.89
CA PRO A 669 -20.56 4.39 -22.25
C PRO A 669 -19.97 5.79 -22.10
N GLY A 670 -20.08 6.61 -23.14
CA GLY A 670 -19.51 7.96 -23.20
C GLY A 670 -18.07 8.02 -23.72
N SER A 671 -17.42 6.91 -24.04
CA SER A 671 -16.00 6.92 -24.49
C SER A 671 -15.77 7.60 -25.84
N TYR A 672 -16.82 7.96 -26.58
CA TYR A 672 -16.71 8.70 -27.85
C TYR A 672 -15.98 10.04 -27.70
N VAL A 673 -16.06 10.66 -26.51
CA VAL A 673 -15.35 11.92 -26.20
C VAL A 673 -13.83 11.77 -26.23
N LEU A 674 -13.31 10.54 -26.10
CA LEU A 674 -11.87 10.23 -26.12
C LEU A 674 -11.35 9.76 -27.48
N VAL A 675 -12.22 9.53 -28.48
CA VAL A 675 -11.82 8.94 -29.77
C VAL A 675 -12.06 9.87 -30.97
N SER A 676 -12.86 10.91 -30.79
CA SER A 676 -13.09 11.93 -31.81
C SER A 676 -12.16 13.12 -31.59
N LYS A 677 -11.39 13.48 -32.64
CA LYS A 677 -10.41 14.59 -32.56
C LYS A 677 -11.05 15.89 -32.09
N SER A 678 -12.26 16.21 -32.57
CA SER A 678 -12.99 17.40 -32.17
C SER A 678 -13.41 17.36 -30.71
N HIS A 679 -13.97 16.24 -30.25
CA HIS A 679 -14.43 16.11 -28.87
C HIS A 679 -13.28 16.14 -27.86
N ILE A 680 -12.12 15.54 -28.18
CA ILE A 680 -10.94 15.61 -27.32
C ILE A 680 -10.46 17.08 -27.21
N TYR A 681 -10.50 17.84 -28.30
CA TYR A 681 -10.15 19.24 -28.29
C TYR A 681 -11.14 20.09 -27.48
N GLU A 682 -12.45 19.91 -27.68
CA GLU A 682 -13.50 20.57 -26.89
C GLU A 682 -13.37 20.24 -25.39
N THR A 683 -13.09 18.97 -25.07
CA THR A 683 -12.80 18.51 -23.71
C THR A 683 -11.61 19.28 -23.14
N GLN A 684 -10.51 19.41 -23.90
CA GLN A 684 -9.34 20.15 -23.41
C GLN A 684 -9.71 21.60 -23.11
N LEU A 685 -10.42 22.29 -24.00
CA LEU A 685 -10.85 23.68 -23.76
C LEU A 685 -11.73 23.79 -22.51
N GLN A 686 -12.66 22.85 -22.32
CA GLN A 686 -13.48 22.81 -21.11
C GLN A 686 -12.61 22.63 -19.86
N LEU A 687 -11.67 21.68 -19.86
CA LEU A 687 -10.80 21.43 -18.72
C LEU A 687 -9.83 22.59 -18.46
N GLN A 688 -9.31 23.24 -19.50
CA GLN A 688 -8.52 24.47 -19.38
C GLN A 688 -9.31 25.60 -18.70
N SER A 689 -10.60 25.75 -19.04
CA SER A 689 -11.45 26.77 -18.40
C SER A 689 -11.71 26.52 -16.91
N ILE A 690 -11.63 25.26 -16.47
CA ILE A 690 -11.90 24.85 -15.09
C ILE A 690 -10.61 24.82 -14.26
N HIS A 691 -9.52 24.31 -14.84
CA HIS A 691 -8.29 23.97 -14.13
C HIS A 691 -7.08 24.82 -14.54
N GLY A 692 -7.22 25.69 -15.53
CA GLY A 692 -6.13 26.51 -16.06
C GLY A 692 -5.46 25.91 -17.31
N GLU A 693 -4.88 26.78 -18.13
CA GLU A 693 -4.27 26.40 -19.40
C GLU A 693 -2.98 25.57 -19.24
N GLU A 694 -2.16 25.87 -18.22
CA GLU A 694 -0.86 25.23 -18.02
C GLU A 694 -0.98 23.70 -17.81
N ASP A 695 -2.03 23.25 -17.14
CA ASP A 695 -2.23 21.84 -16.82
C ASP A 695 -2.77 21.02 -17.99
N PHE A 696 -3.34 21.66 -19.00
CA PHE A 696 -4.03 21.05 -20.13
C PHE A 696 -3.49 21.57 -21.47
N ASN A 697 -2.17 21.77 -21.58
CA ASN A 697 -1.49 22.23 -22.79
C ASN A 697 -0.73 21.11 -23.53
N PHE A 698 -1.36 19.95 -23.70
CA PHE A 698 -0.73 18.77 -24.34
C PHE A 698 -1.38 18.38 -25.67
N ILE A 699 -2.50 19.01 -26.04
CA ILE A 699 -3.07 18.93 -27.39
C ILE A 699 -2.81 20.27 -28.08
N PRO A 700 -2.15 20.28 -29.26
CA PRO A 700 -1.85 21.52 -29.98
C PRO A 700 -3.13 22.26 -30.38
N LYS A 701 -3.00 23.59 -30.51
CA LYS A 701 -4.13 24.48 -30.82
C LYS A 701 -4.84 24.05 -32.10
N GLN A 702 -6.16 24.02 -32.06
CA GLN A 702 -7.03 23.57 -33.14
C GLN A 702 -8.20 24.54 -33.34
N TYR A 703 -8.82 24.49 -34.51
CA TYR A 703 -10.00 25.25 -34.85
C TYR A 703 -11.00 24.33 -35.56
N LEU A 704 -12.20 24.22 -35.01
CA LEU A 704 -13.29 23.41 -35.51
C LEU A 704 -14.10 24.19 -36.54
N LEU A 705 -14.11 23.73 -37.79
CA LEU A 705 -14.91 24.38 -38.83
C LEU A 705 -16.35 23.84 -38.83
N PRO A 706 -17.34 24.66 -39.19
CA PRO A 706 -17.25 26.10 -39.49
C PRO A 706 -17.28 27.00 -38.24
N LYS A 707 -17.46 26.41 -37.05
CA LYS A 707 -17.76 27.11 -35.79
C LYS A 707 -16.69 28.15 -35.41
N GLU A 708 -15.42 27.83 -35.66
CA GLU A 708 -14.26 28.63 -35.25
C GLU A 708 -13.50 29.19 -36.47
N ALA A 709 -14.16 29.32 -37.62
CA ALA A 709 -13.53 29.75 -38.87
C ALA A 709 -13.06 31.20 -38.84
N GLU A 710 -13.83 32.11 -38.23
CA GLU A 710 -13.46 33.52 -38.12
C GLU A 710 -12.32 33.73 -37.11
N GLU A 711 -12.36 33.02 -35.98
CA GLU A 711 -11.28 32.98 -34.99
C GLU A 711 -9.97 32.48 -35.61
N PHE A 712 -10.06 31.48 -36.49
CA PHE A 712 -8.91 31.00 -37.24
C PHE A 712 -8.37 32.06 -38.21
N LYS A 713 -9.23 32.73 -39.00
CA LYS A 713 -8.80 33.79 -39.93
C LYS A 713 -8.06 34.91 -39.20
N VAL A 714 -8.58 35.33 -38.04
CA VAL A 714 -7.91 36.33 -37.19
C VAL A 714 -6.56 35.82 -36.72
N ALA A 715 -6.50 34.60 -36.17
CA ALA A 715 -5.24 34.03 -35.69
C ALA A 715 -4.20 33.83 -36.81
N PHE A 716 -4.64 33.49 -38.03
CA PHE A 716 -3.79 33.35 -39.21
C PHE A 716 -3.18 34.69 -39.63
N GLU A 717 -3.99 35.76 -39.71
CA GLU A 717 -3.51 37.11 -40.06
C GLU A 717 -2.68 37.77 -38.96
N GLU A 718 -3.06 37.61 -37.67
CA GLU A 718 -2.27 38.09 -36.54
C GLU A 718 -0.88 37.47 -36.54
N ARG A 719 -0.83 36.14 -36.73
CA ARG A 719 0.43 35.44 -36.88
C ARG A 719 1.18 36.10 -38.03
N LYS A 720 0.62 36.14 -39.24
CA LYS A 720 1.26 36.68 -40.46
C LYS A 720 1.92 38.03 -40.26
N ASN A 721 1.25 38.94 -39.56
CA ASN A 721 1.79 40.24 -39.19
C ASN A 721 3.00 40.16 -38.23
N GLN A 722 2.97 39.26 -37.24
CA GLN A 722 4.08 39.07 -36.30
C GLN A 722 5.38 38.67 -37.01
N VAL A 723 5.34 37.82 -38.05
CA VAL A 723 6.58 37.38 -38.71
C VAL A 723 7.05 38.33 -39.79
N GLN A 724 6.14 39.03 -40.47
CA GLN A 724 6.53 40.17 -41.30
C GLN A 724 7.25 41.25 -40.47
N ALA A 725 6.85 41.46 -39.21
CA ALA A 725 7.53 42.38 -38.30
C ALA A 725 8.94 41.91 -37.88
N VAL A 726 9.22 40.61 -37.87
CA VAL A 726 10.51 40.03 -37.44
C VAL A 726 11.51 39.88 -38.61
N LYS A 727 11.11 40.17 -39.86
CA LYS A 727 11.95 39.98 -41.07
C LYS A 727 12.58 38.60 -41.15
N CYS A 728 11.82 37.57 -40.79
CA CYS A 728 12.25 36.19 -40.93
C CYS A 728 12.01 35.73 -42.37
N ASP A 729 13.07 35.37 -43.09
CA ASP A 729 13.00 34.76 -44.43
C ASP A 729 12.69 33.25 -44.33
N ASP A 730 11.70 32.85 -43.51
CA ASP A 730 11.25 31.45 -43.38
C ASP A 730 10.15 31.17 -44.43
N PRO A 731 10.43 30.39 -45.49
CA PRO A 731 9.46 30.09 -46.55
C PRO A 731 8.29 29.20 -46.09
N ASP A 732 8.39 28.54 -44.93
CA ASP A 732 7.34 27.64 -44.38
C ASP A 732 6.49 28.28 -43.29
N TYR A 733 6.64 29.59 -43.14
CA TYR A 733 6.09 30.35 -42.05
C TYR A 733 4.54 30.25 -41.89
N ASN A 734 3.79 30.31 -42.99
CA ASN A 734 2.32 30.14 -42.98
C ASN A 734 1.88 28.67 -42.91
N ARG A 735 2.81 27.72 -43.10
CA ARG A 735 2.55 26.28 -43.25
C ARG A 735 2.63 25.51 -41.92
N ARG A 736 2.64 26.24 -40.80
CA ARG A 736 2.49 25.71 -39.44
C ARG A 736 1.04 25.38 -39.08
N TRP A 737 0.11 25.50 -40.03
CA TRP A 737 -1.25 25.02 -39.91
C TRP A 737 -1.48 23.93 -40.94
N LEU A 738 -2.25 22.92 -40.56
CA LEU A 738 -2.65 21.84 -41.46
C LEU A 738 -4.14 21.55 -41.31
N LEU A 739 -4.78 21.27 -42.44
CA LEU A 739 -6.17 20.85 -42.50
C LEU A 739 -6.23 19.35 -42.21
N LYS A 740 -7.05 18.96 -41.23
CA LYS A 740 -7.42 17.58 -40.92
C LYS A 740 -8.86 17.38 -41.34
N GLN A 741 -9.04 16.67 -42.44
CA GLN A 741 -10.37 16.30 -42.92
C GLN A 741 -10.99 15.21 -42.04
N GLN A 742 -12.33 15.09 -42.07
CA GLN A 742 -13.02 14.01 -41.34
C GLN A 742 -12.62 12.60 -41.81
N SER A 743 -12.19 12.46 -43.06
CA SER A 743 -11.69 11.18 -43.57
C SER A 743 -10.33 10.85 -42.94
N HIS A 744 -10.14 9.60 -42.53
CA HIS A 744 -8.99 9.16 -41.73
C HIS A 744 -7.60 9.37 -42.39
N ARG A 745 -7.54 9.80 -43.66
CA ARG A 745 -6.30 9.96 -44.43
C ARG A 745 -6.08 11.35 -45.06
N GLY A 746 -6.95 12.32 -44.80
CA GLY A 746 -6.85 13.66 -45.42
C GLY A 746 -6.14 14.67 -44.54
N VAL A 747 -4.80 14.72 -44.59
CA VAL A 747 -4.01 15.82 -44.02
C VAL A 747 -3.48 16.67 -45.17
N GLN A 748 -3.77 17.97 -45.16
CA GLN A 748 -3.32 18.89 -46.20
C GLN A 748 -2.64 20.10 -45.59
N PHE A 749 -1.43 20.41 -46.05
CA PHE A 749 -0.77 21.68 -45.76
C PHE A 749 -1.32 22.75 -46.70
N PHE A 750 -1.42 23.97 -46.20
CA PHE A 750 -1.86 25.12 -46.99
C PHE A 750 -1.02 26.34 -46.65
N SER A 751 -0.85 27.23 -47.63
CA SER A 751 0.01 28.41 -47.51
C SER A 751 -0.76 29.73 -47.39
N GLY A 752 -2.03 29.73 -47.79
CA GLY A 752 -2.93 30.88 -47.75
C GLY A 752 -4.38 30.46 -47.48
N LEU A 753 -5.20 31.44 -47.06
CA LEU A 753 -6.62 31.22 -46.78
C LEU A 753 -7.41 30.79 -48.03
N ASP A 754 -7.03 31.29 -49.21
CA ASP A 754 -7.68 30.97 -50.48
C ASP A 754 -7.68 29.45 -50.79
N GLU A 755 -6.66 28.71 -50.33
CA GLU A 755 -6.52 27.27 -50.55
C GLU A 755 -7.49 26.43 -49.68
N ILE A 756 -8.02 27.00 -48.60
CA ILE A 756 -8.92 26.33 -47.65
C ILE A 756 -10.30 26.99 -47.56
N ASP A 757 -10.57 28.01 -48.37
CA ASP A 757 -11.87 28.70 -48.43
C ASP A 757 -13.04 27.74 -48.69
N ALA A 758 -12.84 26.74 -49.54
CA ALA A 758 -13.83 25.69 -49.80
C ALA A 758 -14.13 24.81 -48.55
N HIS A 759 -13.18 24.73 -47.62
CA HIS A 759 -13.28 23.97 -46.37
C HIS A 759 -13.81 24.79 -45.20
N MET A 760 -13.84 26.13 -45.28
CA MET A 760 -14.31 26.99 -44.19
C MET A 760 -15.75 26.71 -43.75
N ASN A 761 -16.57 26.18 -44.67
CA ASN A 761 -17.97 25.79 -44.41
C ASN A 761 -18.14 24.27 -44.19
N SER A 762 -17.04 23.53 -44.10
CA SER A 762 -17.04 22.07 -43.89
C SER A 762 -16.98 21.73 -42.40
N ASN A 763 -17.13 20.44 -42.06
CA ASN A 763 -16.94 19.92 -40.71
C ASN A 763 -15.48 19.44 -40.47
N ASP A 764 -14.52 20.01 -41.19
CA ASP A 764 -13.10 19.73 -41.04
C ASP A 764 -12.49 20.50 -39.85
N MET A 765 -11.21 20.27 -39.58
CA MET A 765 -10.52 20.91 -38.47
C MET A 765 -9.15 21.41 -38.90
N ILE A 766 -8.79 22.61 -38.49
CA ILE A 766 -7.45 23.15 -38.70
C ILE A 766 -6.64 22.93 -37.42
N ALA A 767 -5.44 22.35 -37.54
CA ALA A 767 -4.57 22.09 -36.40
C ALA A 767 -3.22 22.75 -36.59
N GLN A 768 -2.64 23.23 -35.50
CA GLN A 768 -1.26 23.66 -35.47
C GLN A 768 -0.34 22.46 -35.70
N CYS A 769 0.61 22.61 -36.61
CA CYS A 769 1.68 21.64 -36.85
C CYS A 769 2.76 21.81 -35.77
N ILE A 770 3.15 20.70 -35.13
CA ILE A 770 4.22 20.66 -34.13
C ILE A 770 5.50 20.22 -34.83
N GLU A 771 6.61 20.93 -34.58
CA GLU A 771 7.94 20.50 -35.02
C GLU A 771 8.34 19.20 -34.30
N PRO A 772 8.45 18.06 -35.00
CA PRO A 772 8.66 16.78 -34.35
C PRO A 772 10.14 16.57 -34.00
N LEU A 773 10.38 15.83 -32.92
CA LEU A 773 11.69 15.18 -32.74
C LEU A 773 11.88 14.10 -33.81
N LEU A 774 13.06 14.05 -34.42
CA LEU A 774 13.37 13.12 -35.50
C LEU A 774 14.31 12.00 -35.02
N ILE A 775 14.15 10.81 -35.59
CA ILE A 775 15.06 9.67 -35.43
C ILE A 775 15.72 9.41 -36.78
N SER A 776 17.03 9.62 -36.87
CA SER A 776 17.75 9.57 -38.16
C SER A 776 17.08 10.42 -39.26
N GLY A 777 16.50 11.56 -38.88
CA GLY A 777 15.75 12.47 -39.77
C GLY A 777 14.32 12.03 -40.15
N HIS A 778 13.83 10.91 -39.62
CA HIS A 778 12.45 10.46 -39.82
C HIS A 778 11.55 10.90 -38.65
N LYS A 779 10.31 11.31 -38.96
CA LYS A 779 9.28 11.55 -37.95
C LYS A 779 8.86 10.22 -37.32
N PHE A 780 8.50 10.25 -36.04
CA PHE A 780 7.90 9.10 -35.38
C PHE A 780 6.75 9.51 -34.46
N ASP A 781 5.90 8.55 -34.10
CA ASP A 781 4.93 8.69 -33.03
C ASP A 781 4.89 7.45 -32.14
N ILE A 782 4.18 7.58 -31.01
CA ILE A 782 4.07 6.55 -29.98
C ILE A 782 2.58 6.28 -29.70
N GLY A 783 2.16 5.06 -29.93
CA GLY A 783 0.85 4.54 -29.54
C GLY A 783 0.93 3.82 -28.20
N LEU A 784 0.34 4.41 -27.16
CA LEU A 784 0.16 3.78 -25.85
C LEU A 784 -1.13 2.96 -25.83
N TYR A 785 -1.08 1.76 -25.27
CA TYR A 785 -2.28 0.97 -24.98
C TYR A 785 -2.78 1.31 -23.58
N VAL A 786 -4.02 1.76 -23.49
CA VAL A 786 -4.65 2.19 -22.23
C VAL A 786 -5.92 1.39 -22.00
N ALA A 787 -6.04 0.73 -20.85
CA ALA A 787 -7.22 0.00 -20.41
C ALA A 787 -7.90 0.73 -19.25
N ILE A 788 -9.16 1.10 -19.43
CA ILE A 788 -10.00 1.69 -18.38
C ILE A 788 -10.89 0.58 -17.84
N MET A 789 -10.54 0.05 -16.67
CA MET A 789 -11.20 -1.14 -16.11
C MET A 789 -12.40 -0.78 -15.23
N SER A 790 -12.46 0.45 -14.76
CA SER A 790 -13.55 0.97 -13.95
C SER A 790 -13.55 2.49 -14.04
N ILE A 791 -14.74 3.10 -14.03
CA ILE A 791 -14.93 4.55 -13.93
C ILE A 791 -15.31 4.97 -12.51
N ASP A 792 -15.69 4.02 -11.65
CA ASP A 792 -16.02 4.28 -10.24
C ASP A 792 -15.70 3.07 -9.32
N PRO A 793 -14.53 3.07 -8.62
CA PRO A 793 -13.47 4.07 -8.69
C PRO A 793 -12.78 4.05 -10.06
N LEU A 794 -12.26 5.21 -10.51
CA LEU A 794 -11.55 5.31 -11.79
C LEU A 794 -10.25 4.50 -11.73
N ARG A 795 -10.10 3.53 -12.63
CA ARG A 795 -8.91 2.67 -12.74
C ARG A 795 -8.41 2.65 -14.18
N ILE A 796 -7.24 3.25 -14.38
CA ILE A 796 -6.56 3.38 -15.68
C ILE A 796 -5.28 2.55 -15.63
N TYR A 797 -5.08 1.70 -16.62
CA TYR A 797 -3.87 0.91 -16.81
C TYR A 797 -3.22 1.29 -18.13
N ILE A 798 -1.92 1.56 -18.11
CA ILE A 798 -1.13 1.76 -19.33
C ILE A 798 -0.29 0.50 -19.50
N TYR A 799 -0.41 -0.15 -20.65
CA TYR A 799 0.40 -1.33 -20.96
C TYR A 799 1.88 -0.94 -21.05
N HIS A 800 2.76 -1.78 -20.50
CA HIS A 800 4.19 -1.47 -20.39
C HIS A 800 4.93 -1.44 -21.74
N ASN A 801 4.28 -1.90 -22.82
CA ASN A 801 4.79 -1.81 -24.19
C ASN A 801 3.96 -0.81 -25.00
N SER A 802 4.59 -0.22 -26.02
CA SER A 802 3.98 0.74 -26.92
C SER A 802 4.26 0.35 -28.36
N VAL A 803 3.39 0.79 -29.27
CA VAL A 803 3.74 0.81 -30.68
C VAL A 803 4.52 2.09 -30.95
N VAL A 804 5.67 1.97 -31.58
CA VAL A 804 6.43 3.13 -32.06
C VAL A 804 6.45 3.03 -33.57
N ARG A 805 5.93 4.07 -34.25
CA ARG A 805 5.79 4.09 -35.70
C ARG A 805 6.69 5.17 -36.26
N ILE A 806 7.62 4.79 -37.13
CA ILE A 806 8.60 5.69 -37.74
C ILE A 806 8.27 5.82 -39.23
N CYS A 807 8.19 7.05 -39.74
CA CYS A 807 7.92 7.32 -41.15
C CYS A 807 8.98 6.64 -42.04
N LYS A 808 8.56 6.19 -43.22
CA LYS A 808 9.47 5.60 -44.21
C LYS A 808 10.34 6.63 -44.91
N LEU A 809 9.78 7.82 -45.13
CA LEU A 809 10.48 8.92 -45.75
C LEU A 809 11.04 9.86 -44.69
N GLN A 810 12.17 10.49 -45.04
CA GLN A 810 12.77 11.56 -44.26
C GLN A 810 11.79 12.72 -44.10
N TYR A 811 11.76 13.32 -42.92
CA TYR A 811 10.94 14.49 -42.69
C TYR A 811 11.42 15.63 -43.60
N PRO A 812 10.52 16.28 -44.34
CA PRO A 812 10.92 17.21 -45.39
C PRO A 812 11.48 18.49 -44.76
N ASN A 813 12.44 19.10 -45.45
CA ASN A 813 12.99 20.40 -45.04
C ASN A 813 11.97 21.53 -45.20
N HIS A 814 10.98 21.35 -46.09
CA HIS A 814 9.89 22.28 -46.36
C HIS A 814 8.54 21.56 -46.33
N LEU A 815 7.57 22.12 -45.60
CA LEU A 815 6.25 21.53 -45.41
C LEU A 815 5.25 22.17 -46.38
N ASP A 816 5.38 21.89 -47.68
CA ASP A 816 4.47 22.40 -48.71
C ASP A 816 3.50 21.33 -49.21
N ASP A 817 2.63 21.72 -50.14
CA ASP A 817 1.66 20.85 -50.81
C ASP A 817 2.31 19.80 -51.73
N THR A 818 3.62 19.91 -51.97
CA THR A 818 4.43 18.94 -52.73
C THR A 818 5.12 17.92 -51.83
N ALA A 819 5.17 18.16 -50.52
CA ALA A 819 5.73 17.22 -49.55
C ALA A 819 4.93 15.91 -49.57
N ASP A 820 5.65 14.79 -49.65
CA ASP A 820 5.02 13.48 -49.69
C ASP A 820 4.31 13.18 -48.35
N LEU A 821 3.03 12.86 -48.39
CA LEU A 821 2.22 12.44 -47.25
C LEU A 821 2.91 11.38 -46.38
N GLU A 822 3.67 10.46 -46.98
CA GLU A 822 4.39 9.39 -46.28
C GLU A 822 5.58 9.90 -45.44
N SER A 823 5.99 11.15 -45.62
CA SER A 823 7.04 11.80 -44.82
C SER A 823 6.56 12.39 -43.50
N TYR A 824 5.23 12.49 -43.32
CA TYR A 824 4.62 13.04 -42.09
C TYR A 824 3.40 12.29 -41.58
N VAL A 825 2.89 11.30 -42.30
CA VAL A 825 1.86 10.34 -41.84
C VAL A 825 2.52 8.98 -41.61
N VAL A 826 2.19 8.31 -40.50
CA VAL A 826 2.82 7.04 -40.07
C VAL A 826 1.94 5.80 -40.32
N ASP A 827 1.13 5.84 -41.39
CA ASP A 827 0.19 4.74 -41.70
C ASP A 827 0.91 3.45 -42.11
N ASP A 828 2.03 3.58 -42.82
CA ASP A 828 2.95 2.50 -43.17
C ASP A 828 4.33 2.85 -42.61
N PHE A 829 4.81 2.08 -41.63
CA PHE A 829 5.91 2.51 -40.77
C PHE A 829 7.07 1.51 -40.71
N ILE A 830 8.25 2.05 -40.47
CA ILE A 830 9.46 1.28 -40.17
C ILE A 830 9.43 0.91 -38.69
N PRO A 831 9.60 -0.37 -38.32
CA PRO A 831 9.68 -0.75 -36.92
C PRO A 831 11.00 -0.26 -36.30
N PRO A 832 11.05 0.04 -34.99
CA PRO A 832 12.20 0.75 -34.42
C PRO A 832 13.51 -0.03 -34.50
N TRP A 833 13.47 -1.37 -34.44
CA TRP A 833 14.66 -2.22 -34.59
C TRP A 833 15.29 -2.21 -35.99
N ALA A 834 14.59 -1.69 -37.00
CA ALA A 834 15.15 -1.51 -38.33
C ALA A 834 15.91 -0.17 -38.47
N MET A 835 15.80 0.74 -37.48
CA MET A 835 16.49 2.04 -37.52
C MET A 835 17.92 1.93 -36.97
N PRO A 836 18.94 2.38 -37.73
CA PRO A 836 20.35 2.30 -37.30
C PRO A 836 20.60 2.90 -35.93
N ASP A 837 20.03 4.08 -35.64
CA ASP A 837 20.25 4.79 -34.37
C ASP A 837 19.61 4.12 -33.16
N LEU A 838 18.70 3.17 -33.38
CA LEU A 838 18.00 2.44 -32.33
C LEU A 838 18.52 1.02 -32.14
N GLN A 839 19.24 0.46 -33.12
CA GLN A 839 19.72 -0.92 -33.10
C GLN A 839 20.60 -1.21 -31.88
N GLU A 840 21.40 -0.25 -31.43
CA GLU A 840 22.26 -0.39 -30.25
C GLU A 840 21.49 -0.65 -28.94
N PHE A 841 20.20 -0.31 -28.89
CA PHE A 841 19.36 -0.51 -27.71
C PHE A 841 18.63 -1.85 -27.71
N TYR A 842 18.73 -2.60 -28.81
CA TYR A 842 18.24 -3.96 -28.91
C TYR A 842 19.37 -4.97 -28.65
N PRO A 843 19.10 -6.09 -27.96
CA PRO A 843 20.05 -7.19 -27.84
C PRO A 843 20.25 -7.88 -29.21
N GLU A 844 21.37 -8.58 -29.34
CA GLU A 844 21.73 -9.35 -30.54
C GLU A 844 20.88 -10.63 -30.68
N ILE A 845 19.60 -10.45 -30.99
CA ILE A 845 18.62 -11.52 -31.22
C ILE A 845 18.00 -11.42 -32.63
N PRO A 846 17.42 -12.51 -33.18
CA PRO A 846 16.68 -12.46 -34.44
C PRO A 846 15.57 -11.39 -34.42
N ASN A 847 15.34 -10.72 -35.56
CA ASN A 847 14.35 -9.63 -35.65
C ASN A 847 12.94 -10.06 -35.23
N GLU A 848 12.56 -11.31 -35.46
CA GLU A 848 11.27 -11.88 -35.03
C GLU A 848 11.10 -11.88 -33.50
N GLN A 849 12.20 -11.92 -32.73
CA GLN A 849 12.17 -11.87 -31.27
C GLN A 849 12.27 -10.44 -30.74
N LYS A 850 12.67 -9.47 -31.57
CA LYS A 850 12.75 -8.05 -31.18
C LYS A 850 11.37 -7.41 -31.01
N GLN A 851 10.33 -8.01 -31.57
CA GLN A 851 8.94 -7.56 -31.37
C GLN A 851 8.47 -7.68 -29.91
N ASP A 852 9.08 -8.59 -29.14
CA ASP A 852 8.75 -8.83 -27.72
C ASP A 852 9.48 -7.85 -26.79
N ILE A 853 10.36 -7.01 -27.34
CA ILE A 853 11.08 -5.98 -26.59
C ILE A 853 10.22 -4.72 -26.49
N SER A 854 10.24 -4.08 -25.32
CA SER A 854 9.50 -2.83 -25.12
C SER A 854 10.08 -1.70 -25.98
N ASN A 855 9.38 -1.34 -27.05
CA ASN A 855 9.76 -0.22 -27.90
C ASN A 855 9.71 1.12 -27.14
N PHE A 856 8.85 1.20 -26.12
CA PHE A 856 8.81 2.36 -25.22
C PHE A 856 10.13 2.53 -24.48
N GLN A 857 10.72 1.43 -23.98
CA GLN A 857 12.02 1.48 -23.30
C GLN A 857 13.16 1.81 -24.26
N VAL A 858 13.12 1.30 -25.49
CA VAL A 858 14.07 1.66 -26.53
C VAL A 858 14.04 3.16 -26.82
N ILE A 859 12.84 3.73 -26.96
CA ILE A 859 12.70 5.18 -27.16
C ILE A 859 13.17 5.97 -25.94
N LYS A 860 12.89 5.53 -24.71
CA LYS A 860 13.45 6.18 -23.51
C LYS A 860 14.98 6.20 -23.52
N LYS A 861 15.64 5.11 -23.91
CA LYS A 861 17.10 5.05 -24.04
C LYS A 861 17.62 6.01 -25.12
N TYR A 862 16.94 6.07 -26.26
CA TYR A 862 17.26 7.02 -27.32
C TYR A 862 17.09 8.47 -26.86
N LEU A 863 16.00 8.80 -26.17
CA LEU A 863 15.75 10.13 -25.61
C LEU A 863 16.87 10.55 -24.65
N ALA A 864 17.29 9.65 -23.76
CA ALA A 864 18.42 9.90 -22.87
C ALA A 864 19.71 10.18 -23.65
N LYS A 865 19.98 9.45 -24.74
CA LYS A 865 21.14 9.66 -25.62
C LYS A 865 21.12 11.03 -26.29
N VAL A 866 19.96 11.53 -26.69
CA VAL A 866 19.81 12.87 -27.32
C VAL A 866 19.62 14.00 -26.30
N GLY A 867 19.83 13.72 -24.99
CA GLY A 867 19.80 14.74 -23.93
C GLY A 867 18.42 15.11 -23.40
N ILE A 868 17.39 14.29 -23.69
CA ILE A 868 16.03 14.47 -23.18
C ILE A 868 15.82 13.55 -21.97
N ASP A 869 15.33 14.10 -20.85
CA ASP A 869 15.05 13.32 -19.64
C ASP A 869 13.93 12.28 -19.91
N PRO A 870 14.24 10.97 -19.91
CA PRO A 870 13.28 9.93 -20.22
C PRO A 870 12.21 9.75 -19.14
N GLU A 871 12.50 10.13 -17.90
CA GLU A 871 11.56 10.04 -16.78
C GLU A 871 10.60 11.22 -16.79
N LYS A 872 11.07 12.43 -17.11
CA LYS A 872 10.20 13.57 -17.38
C LYS A 872 9.27 13.29 -18.56
N PHE A 873 9.80 12.78 -19.66
CA PHE A 873 9.02 12.38 -20.83
C PHE A 873 7.90 11.38 -20.46
N GLN A 874 8.24 10.32 -19.71
CA GLN A 874 7.25 9.33 -19.28
C GLN A 874 6.18 9.94 -18.35
N ARG A 875 6.57 10.80 -17.40
CA ARG A 875 5.61 11.48 -16.51
C ARG A 875 4.64 12.37 -17.29
N GLU A 876 5.13 13.12 -18.28
CA GLU A 876 4.30 14.02 -19.08
C GLU A 876 3.32 13.25 -19.97
N ILE A 877 3.79 12.21 -20.68
CA ILE A 877 2.91 11.43 -21.58
C ILE A 877 1.86 10.63 -20.80
N TYR A 878 2.21 10.03 -19.65
CA TYR A 878 1.25 9.34 -18.79
C TYR A 878 0.32 10.33 -18.09
N GLY A 879 0.85 11.48 -17.68
CA GLY A 879 0.07 12.57 -17.11
C GLY A 879 -1.02 13.06 -18.05
N ALA A 880 -0.70 13.27 -19.34
CA ALA A 880 -1.67 13.67 -20.35
C ALA A 880 -2.82 12.65 -20.50
N VAL A 881 -2.49 11.36 -20.57
CA VAL A 881 -3.47 10.26 -20.63
C VAL A 881 -4.37 10.25 -19.39
N VAL A 882 -3.80 10.37 -18.20
CA VAL A 882 -4.57 10.35 -16.95
C VAL A 882 -5.46 11.59 -16.84
N LYS A 883 -4.93 12.78 -17.14
CA LYS A 883 -5.67 14.06 -17.07
C LYS A 883 -6.90 14.06 -17.98
N ILE A 884 -6.77 13.62 -19.23
CA ILE A 884 -7.90 13.62 -20.18
C ILE A 884 -8.97 12.58 -19.80
N ILE A 885 -8.58 11.40 -19.30
CA ILE A 885 -9.54 10.36 -18.89
C ILE A 885 -10.22 10.75 -17.57
N ALA A 886 -9.45 11.24 -16.60
CA ALA A 886 -9.98 11.64 -15.30
C ALA A 886 -10.91 12.85 -15.40
N GLY A 887 -10.57 13.84 -16.23
CA GLY A 887 -11.44 14.98 -16.52
C GLY A 887 -12.80 14.57 -17.12
N ASN A 888 -12.86 13.43 -17.80
CA ASN A 888 -14.11 12.88 -18.37
C ASN A 888 -14.81 11.86 -17.48
N ARG A 889 -14.31 11.58 -16.26
CA ARG A 889 -14.90 10.53 -15.40
C ARG A 889 -16.39 10.75 -15.17
N GLU A 890 -16.79 11.98 -14.86
CA GLU A 890 -18.19 12.30 -14.62
C GLU A 890 -19.06 12.09 -15.86
N HIS A 891 -18.54 12.42 -17.04
CA HIS A 891 -19.21 12.14 -18.31
C HIS A 891 -19.45 10.65 -18.51
N PHE A 892 -18.47 9.79 -18.21
CA PHE A 892 -18.64 8.34 -18.31
C PHE A 892 -19.69 7.81 -17.33
N VAL A 893 -19.65 8.27 -16.08
CA VAL A 893 -20.61 7.85 -15.03
C VAL A 893 -22.03 8.27 -15.42
N ASN A 894 -22.21 9.50 -15.90
CA ASN A 894 -23.51 9.99 -16.33
C ASN A 894 -24.00 9.27 -17.59
N SER A 895 -23.11 8.98 -18.54
CA SER A 895 -23.43 8.19 -19.73
C SER A 895 -23.86 6.76 -19.36
N GLU A 896 -23.20 6.11 -18.40
CA GLU A 896 -23.60 4.79 -17.92
C GLU A 896 -24.95 4.83 -17.20
N LYS A 897 -25.20 5.85 -16.36
CA LYS A 897 -26.49 6.04 -15.68
C LYS A 897 -27.63 6.26 -16.67
N THR A 898 -27.43 7.13 -17.67
CA THR A 898 -28.42 7.41 -18.72
C THR A 898 -28.73 6.16 -19.53
N LEU A 899 -27.69 5.41 -19.92
CA LEU A 899 -27.88 4.14 -20.62
C LEU A 899 -28.72 3.17 -19.79
N ARG A 900 -28.38 2.98 -18.51
CA ARG A 900 -29.14 2.12 -17.58
C ARG A 900 -30.60 2.58 -17.38
N HIS A 901 -30.88 3.88 -17.49
CA HIS A 901 -32.23 4.41 -17.41
C HIS A 901 -33.02 4.17 -18.70
N GLN A 902 -32.39 4.32 -19.86
CA GLN A 902 -33.02 4.07 -21.17
C GLN A 902 -33.30 2.59 -21.43
N THR A 903 -32.51 1.68 -20.84
CA THR A 903 -32.72 0.22 -20.98
C THR A 903 -33.76 -0.34 -19.99
N LYS A 904 -34.12 0.40 -18.94
CA LYS A 904 -35.20 0.06 -18.00
C LYS A 904 -36.54 0.56 -18.53
#